data_AF-A0A9E5JMN8-F1
#
_entry.id   AF-A0A9E5JMN8-F1
#
_cell.length_a   1.000
_cell.length_b   1.000
_cell.length_c   1.000
_cell.angle_alpha   90.00
_cell.angle_beta   90.00
_cell.angle_gamma   90.00
#
_symmetry.space_group_name_H-M   'P 1'
#
loop_
_entity.id
_entity.type
_entity.pdbx_description
1 polymer ?
#
loop_
_entity_poly.entity_id
_entity_poly.type
_entity_poly.pdbx_seq_one_letter_code
_entity_poly.pdbx_strand_id
1 'polypeptide(L)'
;MNSSTLTSGTTRAPRWRRWGAIGTSSAAIAALTLVGVASPAAADEDSGESYARGQLLSGTVAGIDLARLVAVAPAEARNSGNDGRDSEADPLSATALDTVTVSAPNGVNLDLGSIIDLGAAGQYAEASANGESHASVGALTNRGAVEVTDGPGTRGGDATVDLDGMLGGVDGSVITDLDLRLQAVGAAATGTPEGAQGEYALAGATLAVSSPAIADLTSKVLAAIDPAEDALLALGGSDGAIARSLLPELNRLLGPVGGGIDVGVSVDSDLRSVVEPLLTSSFSSDAVSFDLETGAVLIDLETLLGSELNALPPNTELLTADVVLPVLRGITTTVAELSDDVLDTVAEALDTVDVSVTADLSVLTAQEDRMEERCVEVPVELLGEDGVADDLVGGLLGGLGGLGGLGDEVDDLVGDVTELVCTLVPIALPDLRTSLDVDIHGELRQLLNGSASADATLTLLGAPVSVNVSALLGGLGSNLDGLVFDNDDVIAEVEQKLQDGLVEPSVTGLLGDAGLGTALTDILSVQVNVQEVGFDAAAGGDAFTQTAVRVTALGGVGGSGLATVNLAAATVGPNVSGTDGPGDPGGPGDPDCVEDCDGGGIIPSSDGPGSLAYTGVNLALALLLLLGLALTGGALLWDAKRRKTAVSITG
;
A
#
# COMPACT_ATOMS: atom_id res chain seq x y z
N MET A 1 -56.43 15.94 39.94
CA MET A 1 -57.53 16.05 40.93
C MET A 1 -56.90 16.14 42.31
N ASN A 2 -57.15 17.25 43.00
CA ASN A 2 -56.73 17.52 44.37
C ASN A 2 -57.20 16.41 45.33
N SER A 3 -56.37 16.04 46.29
CA SER A 3 -56.54 16.48 47.68
C SER A 3 -55.68 15.69 48.65
N SER A 4 -54.97 16.46 49.46
CA SER A 4 -54.26 16.14 50.68
C SER A 4 -55.10 15.33 51.68
N THR A 5 -54.44 14.58 52.57
CA THR A 5 -54.53 14.84 54.03
C THR A 5 -53.59 13.97 54.87
N LEU A 6 -52.97 14.66 55.83
CA LEU A 6 -52.19 14.21 56.98
C LEU A 6 -52.84 13.09 57.79
N THR A 7 -52.05 12.33 58.56
CA THR A 7 -52.20 12.21 60.03
C THR A 7 -50.95 11.57 60.66
N SER A 8 -50.36 12.30 61.62
CA SER A 8 -49.29 11.87 62.53
C SER A 8 -49.81 10.97 63.65
N GLY A 9 -48.99 10.05 64.17
CA GLY A 9 -49.33 9.28 65.37
C GLY A 9 -48.15 8.50 65.95
N THR A 10 -47.52 9.08 66.95
CA THR A 10 -46.41 8.56 67.75
C THR A 10 -46.84 7.48 68.76
N THR A 11 -45.91 6.59 69.11
CA THR A 11 -45.51 6.13 70.47
C THR A 11 -45.40 4.62 70.73
N ARG A 12 -44.18 4.26 71.19
CA ARG A 12 -43.80 3.32 72.25
C ARG A 12 -43.83 1.79 72.02
N ALA A 13 -42.61 1.24 72.06
CA ALA A 13 -42.24 -0.14 72.39
C ALA A 13 -42.68 -0.56 73.82
N PRO A 14 -42.65 -1.86 74.19
CA PRO A 14 -41.39 -2.45 74.67
C PRO A 14 -41.15 -3.96 74.43
N ARG A 15 -39.85 -4.31 74.35
CA ARG A 15 -39.10 -5.48 74.88
C ARG A 15 -39.79 -6.86 75.00
N TRP A 16 -39.08 -7.92 74.58
CA TRP A 16 -38.65 -9.15 75.31
C TRP A 16 -37.66 -9.91 74.38
N ARG A 17 -36.37 -10.10 74.71
CA ARG A 17 -35.66 -11.04 75.62
C ARG A 17 -35.23 -12.39 74.97
N ARG A 18 -33.89 -12.54 74.84
CA ARG A 18 -33.02 -13.77 74.80
C ARG A 18 -33.13 -14.63 73.52
N TRP A 19 -32.12 -15.33 73.01
CA TRP A 19 -31.07 -16.23 73.58
C TRP A 19 -29.71 -15.97 72.85
N GLY A 20 -28.51 -16.04 73.46
CA GLY A 20 -27.68 -17.24 73.72
C GLY A 20 -26.88 -17.67 72.45
N ALA A 21 -25.57 -17.95 72.41
CA ALA A 21 -24.52 -18.15 73.42
C ALA A 21 -23.13 -18.31 72.74
N ILE A 22 -22.03 -17.98 73.46
CA ILE A 22 -20.72 -18.69 73.61
C ILE A 22 -19.83 -18.90 72.36
N GLY A 23 -18.49 -18.74 72.36
CA GLY A 23 -17.46 -18.46 73.37
C GLY A 23 -16.08 -18.35 72.68
N THR A 24 -15.25 -17.35 72.99
CA THR A 24 -14.10 -17.36 73.92
C THR A 24 -12.91 -18.24 73.52
N SER A 25 -11.80 -17.59 73.14
CA SER A 25 -10.51 -17.79 73.82
C SER A 25 -9.61 -16.57 73.62
N SER A 26 -8.92 -16.22 74.69
CA SER A 26 -8.39 -14.91 75.06
C SER A 26 -6.95 -15.04 75.54
N ALA A 27 -6.15 -14.00 75.35
CA ALA A 27 -5.02 -13.61 76.20
C ALA A 27 -4.78 -12.10 75.96
N ALA A 28 -5.29 -11.20 76.83
CA ALA A 28 -4.65 -10.65 78.05
C ALA A 28 -3.35 -9.89 77.70
N ILE A 29 -3.23 -8.58 78.00
CA ILE A 29 -2.83 -8.06 79.33
C ILE A 29 -3.15 -6.55 79.48
N ALA A 30 -3.60 -6.21 80.70
CA ALA A 30 -3.52 -4.97 81.50
C ALA A 30 -4.15 -3.65 81.02
N ALA A 31 -5.24 -3.29 81.69
CA ALA A 31 -5.70 -1.91 81.86
C ALA A 31 -4.87 -1.17 82.92
N LEU A 32 -4.46 0.06 82.60
CA LEU A 32 -4.17 1.11 83.58
C LEU A 32 -4.89 2.38 83.14
N THR A 33 -5.98 2.73 83.82
CA THR A 33 -6.61 4.05 83.70
C THR A 33 -5.79 5.07 84.48
N LEU A 34 -5.03 5.90 83.78
CA LEU A 34 -4.67 7.24 84.25
C LEU A 34 -5.51 8.25 83.46
N VAL A 35 -6.34 9.02 84.16
CA VAL A 35 -6.74 10.34 83.69
C VAL A 35 -5.47 11.20 83.73
N GLY A 36 -4.86 11.39 82.57
CA GLY A 36 -3.72 12.28 82.36
C GLY A 36 -4.08 13.17 81.18
N VAL A 37 -4.05 14.48 81.42
CA VAL A 37 -4.00 15.58 80.45
C VAL A 37 -3.79 15.15 79.00
N ALA A 38 -4.69 15.59 78.10
CA ALA A 38 -4.40 15.65 76.69
C ALA A 38 -3.07 16.39 76.52
N SER A 39 -2.00 15.66 76.24
CA SER A 39 -0.83 16.26 75.60
C SER A 39 -1.33 16.86 74.28
N PRO A 40 -0.91 18.07 73.87
CA PRO A 40 -0.99 18.39 72.45
C PRO A 40 -0.32 17.23 71.71
N ALA A 41 -1.01 16.66 70.73
CA ALA A 41 -0.32 15.88 69.73
C ALA A 41 0.84 16.77 69.25
N ALA A 42 2.08 16.30 69.39
CA ALA A 42 3.14 16.88 68.59
C ALA A 42 2.63 16.77 67.14
N ALA A 43 2.47 17.90 66.47
CA ALA A 43 2.29 17.90 65.03
C ALA A 43 3.48 17.12 64.48
N ASP A 44 3.22 16.00 63.82
CA ASP A 44 4.26 15.30 63.08
C ASP A 44 4.67 16.25 61.97
N GLU A 45 5.92 16.73 61.99
CA GLU A 45 6.46 17.65 60.97
C GLU A 45 6.50 16.99 59.57
N ASP A 46 6.12 15.71 59.48
CA ASP A 46 6.04 14.88 58.29
C ASP A 46 4.60 14.59 57.81
N SER A 47 3.54 15.20 58.36
CA SER A 47 2.18 15.00 57.81
C SER A 47 2.02 15.79 56.52
N GLY A 48 1.56 15.19 55.43
CA GLY A 48 1.39 15.83 54.13
C GLY A 48 0.32 15.15 53.27
N GLU A 49 -0.45 15.95 52.54
CA GLU A 49 -1.47 15.43 51.60
C GLU A 49 -0.78 14.97 50.31
N SER A 50 -1.13 13.77 49.86
CA SER A 50 -0.65 13.18 48.62
C SER A 50 -1.77 12.44 47.88
N TYR A 51 -1.70 12.47 46.55
CA TYR A 51 -2.62 11.77 45.66
C TYR A 51 -1.89 11.16 44.48
N ALA A 52 -2.30 9.96 44.08
CA ALA A 52 -1.83 9.30 42.87
C ALA A 52 -3.00 8.65 42.12
N ARG A 53 -2.92 8.66 40.79
CA ARG A 53 -3.84 7.94 39.91
C ARG A 53 -3.11 7.38 38.70
N GLY A 54 -3.19 6.06 38.51
CA GLY A 54 -2.76 5.38 37.28
C GLY A 54 -3.98 5.05 36.42
N GLN A 55 -4.01 5.53 35.16
CA GLN A 55 -5.09 5.29 34.22
C GLN A 55 -4.61 4.89 32.83
N LEU A 56 -4.96 3.69 32.36
CA LEU A 56 -4.55 3.17 31.05
C LEU A 56 -5.27 3.81 29.89
N LEU A 57 -6.58 4.03 30.03
CA LEU A 57 -7.40 4.60 28.97
C LEU A 57 -8.31 5.69 29.53
N SER A 58 -8.25 6.88 28.94
CA SER A 58 -9.13 8.00 29.28
C SER A 58 -9.44 8.87 28.06
N GLY A 59 -10.29 9.89 28.23
CA GLY A 59 -10.71 10.79 27.16
C GLY A 59 -12.17 10.62 26.79
N THR A 60 -12.54 11.03 25.57
CA THR A 60 -13.92 11.01 25.07
C THR A 60 -13.98 10.52 23.64
N VAL A 61 -14.81 9.53 23.34
CA VAL A 61 -15.08 9.06 21.97
C VAL A 61 -16.59 9.11 21.73
N ALA A 62 -17.03 9.75 20.63
CA ALA A 62 -18.46 9.92 20.31
C ALA A 62 -19.33 10.49 21.48
N GLY A 63 -18.73 11.34 22.32
CA GLY A 63 -19.39 11.92 23.50
C GLY A 63 -19.48 11.00 24.72
N ILE A 64 -18.88 9.80 24.67
CA ILE A 64 -18.74 8.88 25.79
C ILE A 64 -17.41 9.17 26.49
N ASP A 65 -17.46 9.41 27.80
CA ASP A 65 -16.29 9.55 28.65
C ASP A 65 -15.68 8.18 28.96
N LEU A 66 -14.49 7.92 28.41
CA LEU A 66 -13.80 6.64 28.54
C LEU A 66 -13.42 6.33 30.00
N ALA A 67 -13.19 7.36 30.82
CA ALA A 67 -12.83 7.18 32.23
C ALA A 67 -13.99 6.61 33.08
N ARG A 68 -15.23 6.63 32.56
CA ARG A 68 -16.42 6.10 33.26
C ARG A 68 -16.72 4.64 32.95
N LEU A 69 -15.93 4.02 32.07
CA LEU A 69 -16.10 2.60 31.77
C LEU A 69 -15.52 1.74 32.89
N VAL A 70 -16.38 0.90 33.47
CA VAL A 70 -16.03 0.00 34.58
C VAL A 70 -14.86 -0.95 34.22
N ALA A 71 -14.69 -1.26 32.93
CA ALA A 71 -13.61 -2.11 32.43
C ALA A 71 -12.21 -1.46 32.45
N VAL A 72 -12.12 -0.13 32.60
CA VAL A 72 -10.88 0.67 32.59
C VAL A 72 -10.83 1.62 33.79
N ALA A 73 -11.40 1.19 34.93
CA ALA A 73 -11.35 1.96 36.16
C ALA A 73 -9.89 2.29 36.53
N PRO A 74 -9.59 3.51 36.98
CA PRO A 74 -8.24 3.87 37.37
C PRO A 74 -7.86 3.21 38.71
N ALA A 75 -6.56 3.00 38.92
CA ALA A 75 -6.02 2.76 40.26
C ALA A 75 -5.81 4.12 40.95
N GLU A 76 -6.37 4.31 42.14
CA GLU A 76 -6.31 5.58 42.89
C GLU A 76 -5.80 5.37 44.32
N ALA A 77 -4.92 6.25 44.78
CA ALA A 77 -4.45 6.28 46.16
C ALA A 77 -4.50 7.69 46.72
N ARG A 78 -4.91 7.83 47.98
CA ARG A 78 -5.02 9.12 48.69
C ARG A 78 -4.48 9.01 50.10
N ASN A 79 -3.69 10.00 50.50
CA ASN A 79 -3.29 10.16 51.89
C ASN A 79 -3.48 11.59 52.34
N SER A 80 -4.18 11.79 53.45
CA SER A 80 -4.40 13.12 54.04
C SER A 80 -3.35 13.49 55.11
N GLY A 81 -2.18 12.84 55.10
CA GLY A 81 -1.06 13.06 56.02
C GLY A 81 -1.19 12.40 57.41
N ASN A 82 -2.31 11.72 57.67
CA ASN A 82 -2.62 11.15 59.00
C ASN A 82 -2.65 9.62 59.04
N ASP A 83 -2.63 8.98 57.87
CA ASP A 83 -2.75 7.54 57.70
C ASP A 83 -1.45 6.95 57.15
N GLY A 84 -1.23 5.64 57.31
CA GLY A 84 -0.11 4.96 56.66
C GLY A 84 -0.22 5.00 55.13
N ARG A 85 0.85 4.59 54.43
CA ARG A 85 0.88 4.51 52.96
C ARG A 85 -0.37 3.83 52.39
N ASP A 86 -1.02 4.49 51.45
CA ASP A 86 -2.13 3.97 50.65
C ASP A 86 -1.62 3.55 49.27
N SER A 87 -2.09 2.43 48.75
CA SER A 87 -1.65 1.92 47.45
C SER A 87 -2.72 1.04 46.80
N GLU A 88 -2.93 1.23 45.51
CA GLU A 88 -3.84 0.43 44.69
C GLU A 88 -3.11 -0.10 43.45
N ALA A 89 -3.38 -1.37 43.12
CA ALA A 89 -2.85 -2.02 41.92
C ALA A 89 -4.00 -2.76 41.23
N ASP A 90 -4.25 -2.42 39.96
CA ASP A 90 -5.28 -3.05 39.15
C ASP A 90 -4.66 -3.71 37.90
N PRO A 91 -4.57 -5.05 37.85
CA PRO A 91 -4.19 -5.75 36.64
C PRO A 91 -5.37 -5.77 35.67
N LEU A 92 -5.30 -4.96 34.62
CA LEU A 92 -6.31 -4.96 33.56
C LEU A 92 -6.13 -6.18 32.65
N SER A 93 -7.14 -7.04 32.55
CA SER A 93 -7.14 -8.11 31.54
C SER A 93 -7.68 -7.59 30.22
N ALA A 94 -6.96 -7.82 29.11
CA ALA A 94 -7.34 -7.42 27.74
C ALA A 94 -8.78 -7.84 27.33
N THR A 95 -9.33 -8.90 27.93
CA THR A 95 -10.70 -9.39 27.68
C THR A 95 -11.82 -8.50 28.26
N ALA A 96 -11.50 -7.46 29.03
CA ALA A 96 -12.50 -6.58 29.62
C ALA A 96 -13.08 -5.55 28.63
N LEU A 97 -12.34 -5.19 27.56
CA LEU A 97 -12.76 -4.19 26.56
C LEU A 97 -13.58 -4.77 25.40
N ASP A 98 -13.31 -6.01 25.01
CA ASP A 98 -13.95 -6.76 23.90
C ASP A 98 -15.46 -7.03 24.10
N THR A 99 -16.02 -6.63 25.24
CA THR A 99 -17.45 -6.83 25.57
C THR A 99 -18.20 -5.54 25.87
N VAL A 100 -17.54 -4.37 25.80
CA VAL A 100 -18.17 -3.11 26.18
C VAL A 100 -18.78 -2.40 24.97
N THR A 101 -20.06 -2.70 24.73
CA THR A 101 -20.89 -1.90 23.84
C THR A 101 -21.47 -0.71 24.60
N VAL A 102 -21.15 0.51 24.18
CA VAL A 102 -21.67 1.73 24.80
C VAL A 102 -22.73 2.38 23.92
N SER A 103 -23.93 2.53 24.47
CA SER A 103 -25.00 3.29 23.81
C SER A 103 -24.69 4.79 23.83
N ALA A 104 -24.33 5.34 22.68
CA ALA A 104 -24.15 6.78 22.51
C ALA A 104 -25.50 7.53 22.65
N PRO A 105 -25.51 8.83 23.00
CA PRO A 105 -26.72 9.62 23.25
C PRO A 105 -27.72 9.71 22.08
N ASN A 106 -27.28 9.38 20.87
CA ASN A 106 -28.06 9.34 19.63
C ASN A 106 -28.62 7.95 19.28
N GLY A 107 -28.44 6.94 20.14
CA GLY A 107 -28.91 5.57 19.92
C GLY A 107 -27.98 4.70 19.07
N VAL A 108 -26.78 5.18 18.72
CA VAL A 108 -25.74 4.37 18.08
C VAL A 108 -25.05 3.54 19.17
N ASN A 109 -24.96 2.22 18.99
CA ASN A 109 -24.18 1.37 19.87
C ASN A 109 -22.74 1.37 19.37
N LEU A 110 -21.82 1.93 20.15
CA LEU A 110 -20.39 1.97 19.82
C LEU A 110 -19.73 0.75 20.44
N ASP A 111 -19.10 -0.07 19.61
CA ASP A 111 -18.23 -1.14 20.08
C ASP A 111 -16.84 -0.54 20.32
N LEU A 112 -16.39 -0.51 21.57
CA LEU A 112 -15.07 0.06 21.87
C LEU A 112 -13.94 -0.91 21.53
N GLY A 113 -14.21 -2.21 21.48
CA GLY A 113 -13.24 -3.22 21.03
C GLY A 113 -12.89 -3.08 19.56
N SER A 114 -13.78 -2.45 18.76
CA SER A 114 -13.47 -2.13 17.36
C SER A 114 -12.67 -0.83 17.19
N ILE A 115 -12.56 0.00 18.23
CA ILE A 115 -11.87 1.31 18.16
C ILE A 115 -10.51 1.27 18.85
N ILE A 116 -10.41 0.57 19.97
CA ILE A 116 -9.18 0.48 20.76
C ILE A 116 -8.96 -0.96 21.19
N ASP A 117 -7.86 -1.54 20.70
CA ASP A 117 -7.35 -2.82 21.17
C ASP A 117 -6.14 -2.59 22.09
N LEU A 118 -6.17 -3.17 23.29
CA LEU A 118 -5.11 -3.02 24.30
C LEU A 118 -4.54 -4.39 24.66
N GLY A 119 -3.22 -4.48 24.63
CA GLY A 119 -2.47 -5.59 25.20
C GLY A 119 -2.59 -5.64 26.73
N ALA A 120 -2.04 -6.71 27.32
CA ALA A 120 -2.07 -6.89 28.78
C ALA A 120 -1.30 -5.78 29.51
N ALA A 121 -2.01 -5.00 30.31
CA ALA A 121 -1.48 -3.85 31.04
C ALA A 121 -2.02 -3.78 32.47
N GLY A 122 -1.29 -3.11 33.35
CA GLY A 122 -1.65 -2.87 34.73
C GLY A 122 -1.51 -1.40 35.09
N GLN A 123 -2.22 -1.02 36.14
CA GLN A 123 -2.24 0.34 36.69
C GLN A 123 -1.83 0.29 38.16
N TYR A 124 -1.09 1.30 38.61
CA TYR A 124 -0.62 1.41 39.99
C TYR A 124 -0.70 2.86 40.47
N ALA A 125 -1.09 3.02 41.74
CA ALA A 125 -1.08 4.30 42.44
C ALA A 125 -0.63 4.10 43.89
N GLU A 126 0.16 5.02 44.42
CA GLU A 126 0.62 5.06 45.80
C GLU A 126 0.64 6.50 46.32
N ALA A 127 0.14 6.69 47.55
CA ALA A 127 0.12 7.96 48.26
C ALA A 127 0.63 7.76 49.70
N SER A 128 1.70 8.48 50.06
CA SER A 128 2.37 8.39 51.37
C SER A 128 2.06 9.59 52.26
N ALA A 129 2.15 9.39 53.56
CA ALA A 129 1.80 10.40 54.58
C ALA A 129 2.72 11.63 54.59
N ASN A 130 3.89 11.55 53.95
CA ASN A 130 4.91 12.61 53.86
C ASN A 130 4.71 13.53 52.65
N GLY A 131 3.58 13.44 51.95
CA GLY A 131 3.35 14.19 50.71
C GLY A 131 4.07 13.61 49.49
N GLU A 132 4.55 12.36 49.54
CA GLU A 132 5.07 11.65 48.37
C GLU A 132 3.96 10.85 47.69
N SER A 133 3.93 10.87 46.35
CA SER A 133 2.99 10.09 45.53
C SER A 133 3.69 9.46 44.32
N HIS A 134 3.20 8.31 43.90
CA HIS A 134 3.71 7.61 42.73
C HIS A 134 2.56 6.97 41.96
N ALA A 135 2.50 7.20 40.65
CA ALA A 135 1.55 6.56 39.75
C ALA A 135 2.29 5.94 38.58
N SER A 136 1.86 4.77 38.14
CA SER A 136 2.40 4.15 36.93
C SER A 136 1.37 3.33 36.17
N VAL A 137 1.58 3.24 34.86
CA VAL A 137 0.79 2.45 33.93
C VAL A 137 1.72 1.83 32.90
N GLY A 138 1.54 0.54 32.61
CA GLY A 138 2.40 -0.20 31.69
C GLY A 138 2.04 -1.68 31.64
N ALA A 139 2.88 -2.53 31.03
CA ALA A 139 2.57 -3.96 30.99
C ALA A 139 2.80 -4.62 32.35
N LEU A 140 2.03 -5.69 32.59
CA LEU A 140 2.14 -6.50 33.80
C LEU A 140 3.48 -7.26 33.79
N THR A 141 4.26 -7.11 34.85
CA THR A 141 5.43 -7.97 35.07
C THR A 141 4.99 -9.38 35.48
N ASN A 142 5.89 -10.36 35.37
CA ASN A 142 5.69 -11.72 35.87
C ASN A 142 5.46 -11.81 37.41
N ARG A 143 5.56 -10.68 38.12
CA ARG A 143 5.28 -10.54 39.55
C ARG A 143 3.96 -9.83 39.82
N GLY A 144 3.18 -9.47 38.79
CA GLY A 144 1.93 -8.73 38.92
C GLY A 144 2.10 -7.26 39.30
N ALA A 145 3.31 -6.72 39.23
CA ALA A 145 3.61 -5.31 39.46
C ALA A 145 3.69 -4.55 38.12
N VAL A 146 3.38 -3.25 38.16
CA VAL A 146 3.60 -2.29 37.07
C VAL A 146 5.04 -1.76 37.19
N GLU A 147 5.81 -1.83 36.11
CA GLU A 147 7.21 -1.39 36.09
C GLU A 147 7.39 -0.39 34.95
N VAL A 148 7.87 0.81 35.25
CA VAL A 148 8.39 1.77 34.28
C VAL A 148 9.88 1.86 34.58
N THR A 149 10.70 1.18 33.79
CA THR A 149 12.17 1.13 33.99
C THR A 149 12.92 1.98 32.99
N ASP A 150 14.02 2.56 33.46
CA ASP A 150 15.09 3.17 32.68
C ASP A 150 15.79 2.14 31.78
N GLY A 151 15.31 1.93 30.56
CA GLY A 151 16.04 1.17 29.55
C GLY A 151 15.25 0.82 28.29
N PRO A 152 15.91 0.77 27.12
CA PRO A 152 15.28 0.33 25.89
C PRO A 152 14.98 -1.17 26.00
N GLY A 153 13.71 -1.50 26.19
CA GLY A 153 13.20 -2.86 26.11
C GLY A 153 12.87 -3.51 27.45
N THR A 154 11.83 -3.03 28.15
CA THR A 154 10.81 -3.93 28.72
C THR A 154 9.52 -3.17 29.13
N ARG A 155 8.43 -3.53 28.41
CA ARG A 155 7.06 -3.78 28.89
C ARG A 155 6.17 -2.59 29.29
N GLY A 156 5.71 -1.86 28.28
CA GLY A 156 4.34 -1.32 28.22
C GLY A 156 3.38 -2.32 27.52
N GLY A 157 2.07 -2.07 27.54
CA GLY A 157 1.12 -2.83 26.73
C GLY A 157 1.11 -2.31 25.28
N ASP A 158 0.97 -3.20 24.30
CA ASP A 158 0.72 -2.78 22.92
C ASP A 158 -0.68 -2.17 22.83
N ALA A 159 -0.87 -1.20 21.93
CA ALA A 159 -2.17 -0.60 21.68
C ALA A 159 -2.39 -0.39 20.19
N THR A 160 -3.61 -0.60 19.73
CA THR A 160 -4.04 -0.19 18.39
C THR A 160 -5.25 0.72 18.53
N VAL A 161 -5.18 1.87 17.89
CA VAL A 161 -6.27 2.85 17.84
C VAL A 161 -6.75 2.95 16.40
N ASP A 162 -7.99 2.55 16.15
CA ASP A 162 -8.69 2.77 14.87
C ASP A 162 -9.10 4.24 14.79
N LEU A 163 -8.37 4.97 13.94
CA LEU A 163 -8.57 6.38 13.71
C LEU A 163 -9.74 6.62 12.77
N ASP A 164 -10.06 5.69 11.86
CA ASP A 164 -11.20 5.80 10.97
C ASP A 164 -12.52 5.81 11.75
N GLY A 165 -12.64 4.88 12.71
CA GLY A 165 -13.73 4.84 13.68
C GLY A 165 -13.82 6.10 14.54
N MET A 166 -12.68 6.68 14.95
CA MET A 166 -12.64 7.94 15.71
C MET A 166 -13.09 9.16 14.88
N LEU A 167 -12.78 9.17 13.59
CA LEU A 167 -13.13 10.26 12.68
C LEU A 167 -14.58 10.17 12.17
N GLY A 168 -15.24 9.02 12.37
CA GLY A 168 -16.59 8.75 11.88
C GLY A 168 -16.62 8.35 10.41
N GLY A 169 -15.51 7.80 9.90
CA GLY A 169 -15.26 7.56 8.49
C GLY A 169 -14.50 8.73 7.85
N VAL A 170 -13.27 8.50 7.41
CA VAL A 170 -12.66 9.33 6.36
C VAL A 170 -13.38 9.06 5.03
N ASP A 171 -13.38 10.01 4.09
CA ASP A 171 -13.94 9.79 2.75
C ASP A 171 -13.26 8.57 2.10
N GLY A 172 -13.93 7.40 2.19
CA GLY A 172 -13.37 6.07 1.93
C GLY A 172 -12.93 5.80 0.48
N SER A 173 -12.93 6.84 -0.36
CA SER A 173 -12.36 6.80 -1.71
C SER A 173 -10.85 7.03 -1.74
N VAL A 174 -10.24 7.59 -0.68
CA VAL A 174 -8.80 7.92 -0.65
C VAL A 174 -8.03 7.03 0.32
N ILE A 175 -8.56 6.83 1.52
CA ILE A 175 -7.99 6.00 2.58
C ILE A 175 -9.09 5.19 3.24
N THR A 176 -8.75 3.94 3.57
CA THR A 176 -9.49 3.10 4.52
C THR A 176 -8.55 2.54 5.57
N ASP A 177 -9.11 2.00 6.65
CA ASP A 177 -8.36 1.23 7.67
C ASP A 177 -7.18 2.01 8.28
N LEU A 178 -7.43 3.26 8.68
CA LEU A 178 -6.41 4.11 9.29
C LEU A 178 -6.22 3.72 10.77
N ASP A 179 -5.13 3.03 11.08
CA ASP A 179 -4.78 2.58 12.44
C ASP A 179 -3.50 3.25 12.94
N LEU A 180 -3.47 3.62 14.22
CA LEU A 180 -2.24 3.89 14.95
C LEU A 180 -1.88 2.69 15.82
N ARG A 181 -0.77 2.01 15.49
CA ARG A 181 -0.23 0.87 16.24
C ARG A 181 0.93 1.32 17.11
N LEU A 182 0.84 1.08 18.40
CA LEU A 182 1.80 1.51 19.40
C LEU A 182 2.35 0.30 20.13
N GLN A 183 3.66 0.28 20.32
CA GLN A 183 4.35 -0.81 21.01
C GLN A 183 4.85 -0.36 22.37
N ALA A 184 4.62 -1.20 23.38
CA ALA A 184 5.08 -0.99 24.74
C ALA A 184 4.77 0.41 25.32
N VAL A 185 3.50 0.82 25.29
CA VAL A 185 3.05 2.12 25.82
C VAL A 185 3.01 2.09 27.36
N GLY A 186 3.62 3.09 28.00
CA GLY A 186 3.61 3.25 29.46
C GLY A 186 3.93 4.67 29.93
N ALA A 187 3.49 4.99 31.14
CA ALA A 187 3.75 6.28 31.79
C ALA A 187 3.93 6.11 33.29
N ALA A 188 4.80 6.90 33.89
CA ALA A 188 4.95 7.05 35.33
C ALA A 188 5.01 8.52 35.72
N ALA A 189 4.57 8.81 36.93
CA ALA A 189 4.74 10.10 37.56
C ALA A 189 5.08 9.91 39.03
N THR A 190 6.00 10.75 39.51
CA THR A 190 6.38 10.80 40.92
C THR A 190 6.24 12.22 41.41
N GLY A 191 5.55 12.38 42.54
CA GLY A 191 5.28 13.64 43.18
C GLY A 191 5.92 13.70 44.56
N THR A 192 6.48 14.85 44.89
CA THR A 192 7.02 15.19 46.21
C THR A 192 6.53 16.58 46.60
N PRO A 193 6.70 17.01 47.87
CA PRO A 193 6.40 18.39 48.27
C PRO A 193 7.20 19.45 47.49
N GLU A 194 8.32 19.07 46.87
CA GLU A 194 9.21 19.98 46.14
C GLU A 194 8.81 20.13 44.66
N GLY A 195 7.97 19.22 44.14
CA GLY A 195 7.54 19.19 42.75
C GLY A 195 7.21 17.78 42.27
N ALA A 196 6.80 17.69 41.01
CA ALA A 196 6.47 16.44 40.34
C ALA A 196 7.27 16.28 39.06
N GLN A 197 7.53 15.03 38.70
CA GLN A 197 8.22 14.63 37.47
C GLN A 197 7.49 13.44 36.82
N GLY A 198 7.63 13.34 35.50
CA GLY A 198 7.00 12.30 34.70
C GLY A 198 7.99 11.64 33.75
N GLU A 199 7.72 10.38 33.46
CA GLU A 199 8.46 9.52 32.54
C GLU A 199 7.47 8.77 31.66
N TYR A 200 7.85 8.49 30.41
CA TYR A 200 7.03 7.71 29.49
C TYR A 200 7.88 6.68 28.74
N ALA A 201 7.22 5.64 28.27
CA ALA A 201 7.78 4.60 27.45
C ALA A 201 6.92 4.39 26.20
N LEU A 202 7.58 4.35 25.04
CA LEU A 202 7.02 4.03 23.73
C LEU A 202 8.12 3.35 22.90
N ALA A 203 7.99 2.05 22.64
CA ALA A 203 9.00 1.28 21.92
C ALA A 203 8.86 1.37 20.39
N GLY A 204 7.69 1.77 19.90
CA GLY A 204 7.43 1.89 18.47
C GLY A 204 6.07 2.52 18.21
N ALA A 205 5.97 3.23 17.10
CA ALA A 205 4.73 3.81 16.62
C ALA A 205 4.66 3.65 15.11
N THR A 206 3.65 2.94 14.64
CA THR A 206 3.41 2.67 13.22
C THR A 206 2.03 3.15 12.84
N LEU A 207 1.95 4.02 11.84
CA LEU A 207 0.69 4.38 11.20
C LEU A 207 0.44 3.36 10.07
N ALA A 208 -0.68 2.65 10.14
CA ALA A 208 -1.09 1.72 9.09
C ALA A 208 -2.31 2.29 8.38
N VAL A 209 -2.33 2.16 7.06
CA VAL A 209 -3.39 2.70 6.24
C VAL A 209 -3.55 1.87 4.97
N SER A 210 -4.79 1.69 4.51
CA SER A 210 -5.09 1.06 3.23
C SER A 210 -5.45 2.14 2.20
N SER A 211 -4.88 2.05 1.00
CA SER A 211 -5.24 2.89 -0.13
C SER A 211 -5.80 2.06 -1.27
N PRO A 212 -7.12 2.11 -1.53
CA PRO A 212 -7.72 1.45 -2.69
C PRO A 212 -7.07 1.90 -4.01
N ALA A 213 -6.62 3.15 -4.08
CA ALA A 213 -5.93 3.66 -5.26
C ALA A 213 -4.60 2.96 -5.53
N ILE A 214 -3.88 2.53 -4.48
CA ILE A 214 -2.64 1.74 -4.57
C ILE A 214 -2.96 0.30 -5.02
N ALA A 215 -3.98 -0.33 -4.44
CA ALA A 215 -4.42 -1.68 -4.84
C ALA A 215 -4.84 -1.75 -6.33
N ASP A 216 -5.43 -0.68 -6.85
CA ASP A 216 -5.84 -0.59 -8.26
C ASP A 216 -4.65 -0.40 -9.23
N LEU A 217 -3.45 -0.07 -8.76
CA LEU A 217 -2.28 0.20 -9.61
C LEU A 217 -1.91 -1.03 -10.45
N THR A 218 -1.96 -2.23 -9.86
CA THR A 218 -1.69 -3.49 -10.57
C THR A 218 -2.60 -3.65 -11.79
N SER A 219 -3.90 -3.43 -11.62
CA SER A 219 -4.86 -3.54 -12.71
C SER A 219 -4.65 -2.46 -13.78
N LYS A 220 -4.26 -1.26 -13.37
CA LYS A 220 -3.96 -0.15 -14.29
C LYS A 220 -2.70 -0.37 -15.11
N VAL A 221 -1.63 -0.89 -14.50
CA VAL A 221 -0.39 -1.24 -15.21
C VAL A 221 -0.68 -2.32 -16.25
N LEU A 222 -1.40 -3.38 -15.86
CA LEU A 222 -1.76 -4.44 -16.80
C LEU A 222 -2.64 -3.93 -17.95
N ALA A 223 -3.60 -3.03 -17.67
CA ALA A 223 -4.41 -2.39 -18.72
C ALA A 223 -3.60 -1.41 -19.61
N ALA A 224 -2.49 -0.87 -19.10
CA ALA A 224 -1.61 0.00 -19.88
C ALA A 224 -0.77 -0.79 -20.90
N ILE A 225 -0.40 -2.03 -20.58
CA ILE A 225 0.38 -2.91 -21.47
C ILE A 225 -0.47 -3.73 -22.45
N ASP A 226 -1.77 -3.90 -22.19
CA ASP A 226 -2.68 -4.65 -23.07
C ASP A 226 -2.65 -4.21 -24.56
N PRO A 227 -2.59 -2.91 -24.89
CA PRO A 227 -2.45 -2.47 -26.29
C PRO A 227 -1.16 -2.96 -26.96
N ALA A 228 -0.06 -3.06 -26.20
CA ALA A 228 1.20 -3.57 -26.72
C ALA A 228 1.11 -5.07 -27.01
N GLU A 229 0.49 -5.84 -26.13
CA GLU A 229 0.22 -7.26 -26.34
C GLU A 229 -0.69 -7.48 -27.57
N ASP A 230 -1.77 -6.71 -27.68
CA ASP A 230 -2.69 -6.78 -28.84
C ASP A 230 -1.96 -6.45 -30.15
N ALA A 231 -1.04 -5.48 -30.14
CA ALA A 231 -0.23 -5.12 -31.31
C ALA A 231 0.72 -6.27 -31.73
N LEU A 232 1.37 -6.94 -30.77
CA LEU A 232 2.20 -8.12 -31.04
C LEU A 232 1.39 -9.27 -31.62
N LEU A 233 0.24 -9.58 -31.01
CA LEU A 233 -0.63 -10.65 -31.47
C LEU A 233 -1.19 -10.38 -32.88
N ALA A 234 -1.40 -9.11 -33.23
CA ALA A 234 -1.83 -8.70 -34.58
C ALA A 234 -0.76 -8.92 -35.67
N LEU A 235 0.51 -9.13 -35.30
CA LEU A 235 1.57 -9.51 -36.24
C LEU A 235 1.42 -10.96 -36.71
N GLY A 236 0.92 -11.84 -35.82
CA GLY A 236 0.81 -13.27 -36.02
C GLY A 236 -0.42 -13.74 -36.80
N GLY A 237 -0.42 -15.03 -37.17
CA GLY A 237 -1.49 -15.67 -37.93
C GLY A 237 -1.40 -15.47 -39.44
N SER A 238 -2.19 -16.27 -40.19
CA SER A 238 -2.23 -16.25 -41.66
C SER A 238 -2.79 -14.95 -42.25
N ASP A 239 -3.57 -14.22 -41.46
CA ASP A 239 -4.10 -12.89 -41.80
C ASP A 239 -3.37 -11.77 -41.04
N GLY A 240 -2.28 -12.08 -40.36
CA GLY A 240 -1.48 -11.13 -39.57
C GLY A 240 -0.74 -10.11 -40.42
N ALA A 241 -0.23 -9.06 -39.79
CA ALA A 241 0.47 -7.99 -40.49
C ALA A 241 1.71 -8.50 -41.27
N ILE A 242 2.45 -9.46 -40.70
CA ILE A 242 3.59 -10.11 -41.35
C ILE A 242 3.15 -10.87 -42.61
N ALA A 243 2.12 -11.70 -42.51
CA ALA A 243 1.61 -12.47 -43.64
C ALA A 243 1.12 -11.54 -44.77
N ARG A 244 0.40 -10.46 -44.43
CA ARG A 244 -0.08 -9.46 -45.40
C ARG A 244 1.03 -8.69 -46.10
N SER A 245 2.16 -8.46 -45.42
CA SER A 245 3.34 -7.83 -45.99
C SER A 245 4.08 -8.77 -46.95
N LEU A 246 4.22 -10.05 -46.58
CA LEU A 246 4.98 -11.04 -47.32
C LEU A 246 4.26 -11.55 -48.57
N LEU A 247 2.94 -11.76 -48.49
CA LEU A 247 2.14 -12.34 -49.58
C LEU A 247 2.27 -11.62 -50.93
N PRO A 248 2.21 -10.28 -51.03
CA PRO A 248 2.39 -9.57 -52.30
C PRO A 248 3.77 -9.77 -52.93
N GLU A 249 4.82 -9.87 -52.11
CA GLU A 249 6.19 -10.08 -52.58
C GLU A 249 6.36 -11.49 -53.14
N LEU A 250 5.89 -12.49 -52.40
CA LEU A 250 5.90 -13.88 -52.85
C LEU A 250 5.01 -14.10 -54.08
N ASN A 251 3.85 -13.45 -54.14
CA ASN A 251 2.95 -13.53 -55.29
C ASN A 251 3.52 -12.84 -56.54
N ARG A 252 4.38 -11.81 -56.41
CA ARG A 252 5.11 -11.28 -57.57
C ARG A 252 6.13 -12.27 -58.12
N LEU A 253 6.74 -13.06 -57.23
CA LEU A 253 7.72 -14.09 -57.62
C LEU A 253 7.06 -15.31 -58.28
N LEU A 254 5.88 -15.72 -57.81
CA LEU A 254 5.26 -17.02 -58.14
C LEU A 254 3.89 -16.93 -58.81
N GLY A 255 3.30 -15.73 -58.90
CA GLY A 255 1.99 -15.48 -59.50
C GLY A 255 1.79 -16.04 -60.92
N PRO A 256 2.81 -16.07 -61.80
CA PRO A 256 2.68 -16.70 -63.13
C PRO A 256 2.36 -18.20 -63.11
N VAL A 257 2.58 -18.88 -61.98
CA VAL A 257 2.44 -20.34 -61.85
C VAL A 257 1.06 -20.73 -61.26
N GLY A 258 0.27 -19.76 -60.80
CA GLY A 258 -1.16 -19.93 -60.51
C GLY A 258 -1.52 -20.73 -59.25
N GLY A 259 -0.61 -20.87 -58.28
CA GLY A 259 -0.90 -21.50 -56.98
C GLY A 259 -1.02 -20.49 -55.84
N GLY A 260 -1.84 -20.82 -54.83
CA GLY A 260 -1.93 -20.06 -53.59
C GLY A 260 -0.78 -20.40 -52.66
N ILE A 261 -0.13 -19.37 -52.12
CA ILE A 261 0.96 -19.50 -51.15
C ILE A 261 0.31 -19.54 -49.77
N ASP A 262 0.63 -20.56 -48.98
CA ASP A 262 0.23 -20.63 -47.58
C ASP A 262 1.29 -19.96 -46.74
N VAL A 263 0.91 -19.00 -45.88
CA VAL A 263 1.85 -18.28 -45.01
C VAL A 263 1.38 -18.45 -43.58
N GLY A 264 2.18 -19.16 -42.79
CA GLY A 264 1.99 -19.33 -41.35
C GLY A 264 2.91 -18.39 -40.59
N VAL A 265 2.34 -17.60 -39.68
CA VAL A 265 3.11 -16.75 -38.76
C VAL A 265 2.73 -17.10 -37.34
N SER A 266 3.72 -17.39 -36.52
CA SER A 266 3.58 -17.57 -35.07
C SER A 266 4.37 -16.49 -34.37
N VAL A 267 3.73 -15.84 -33.40
CA VAL A 267 4.34 -14.85 -32.50
C VAL A 267 4.09 -15.36 -31.09
N ASP A 268 5.14 -15.51 -30.31
CA ASP A 268 5.07 -15.95 -28.91
C ASP A 268 5.38 -14.74 -28.02
N SER A 269 4.33 -14.15 -27.45
CA SER A 269 4.41 -13.01 -26.53
C SER A 269 3.54 -13.26 -25.30
N ASP A 270 4.04 -12.83 -24.15
CA ASP A 270 3.28 -12.76 -22.91
C ASP A 270 3.85 -11.63 -22.04
N LEU A 271 3.57 -10.39 -22.43
CA LEU A 271 4.06 -9.21 -21.71
C LEU A 271 3.54 -9.17 -20.26
N ARG A 272 2.34 -9.71 -20.01
CA ARG A 272 1.73 -9.75 -18.67
C ARG A 272 2.56 -10.59 -17.73
N SER A 273 2.91 -11.82 -18.12
CA SER A 273 3.75 -12.70 -17.29
C SER A 273 5.15 -12.13 -17.01
N VAL A 274 5.68 -11.28 -17.90
CA VAL A 274 6.99 -10.63 -17.70
C VAL A 274 6.88 -9.47 -16.70
N VAL A 275 5.77 -8.72 -16.67
CA VAL A 275 5.56 -7.56 -15.78
C VAL A 275 5.03 -7.96 -14.40
N GLU A 276 4.25 -9.04 -14.29
CA GLU A 276 3.66 -9.53 -13.03
C GLU A 276 4.64 -9.66 -11.85
N PRO A 277 5.90 -10.13 -12.02
CA PRO A 277 6.88 -10.17 -10.95
C PRO A 277 7.22 -8.80 -10.34
N LEU A 278 7.12 -7.72 -11.11
CA LEU A 278 7.34 -6.35 -10.60
C LEU A 278 6.18 -5.91 -9.70
N LEU A 279 4.96 -6.32 -10.05
CA LEU A 279 3.72 -5.91 -9.38
C LEU A 279 3.45 -6.67 -8.08
N THR A 280 4.07 -7.83 -7.92
CA THR A 280 3.96 -8.68 -6.71
C THR A 280 5.07 -8.41 -5.69
N SER A 281 5.97 -7.49 -5.99
CA SER A 281 7.03 -7.13 -5.06
C SER A 281 6.50 -6.20 -3.95
N SER A 282 6.94 -6.42 -2.71
CA SER A 282 6.68 -5.48 -1.63
C SER A 282 7.63 -4.30 -1.77
N PHE A 283 7.09 -3.09 -1.78
CA PHE A 283 7.90 -1.89 -1.88
C PHE A 283 8.21 -1.39 -0.47
N SER A 284 9.48 -1.20 -0.15
CA SER A 284 9.88 -0.58 1.11
C SER A 284 10.96 0.45 0.89
N SER A 285 10.71 1.66 1.39
CA SER A 285 11.73 2.64 1.73
C SER A 285 12.00 2.58 3.24
N ASP A 286 13.06 3.24 3.72
CA ASP A 286 13.53 3.16 5.11
C ASP A 286 12.39 3.19 6.16
N ALA A 287 11.46 4.16 6.06
CA ALA A 287 10.36 4.35 7.01
C ALA A 287 8.97 3.94 6.49
N VAL A 288 8.83 3.58 5.21
CA VAL A 288 7.53 3.35 4.58
C VAL A 288 7.56 2.08 3.77
N SER A 289 6.63 1.17 4.06
CA SER A 289 6.40 -0.04 3.27
C SER A 289 4.99 -0.03 2.71
N PHE A 290 4.82 -0.46 1.46
CA PHE A 290 3.49 -0.67 0.89
C PHE A 290 3.42 -1.88 -0.04
N ASP A 291 2.20 -2.38 -0.18
CA ASP A 291 1.83 -3.54 -0.98
C ASP A 291 0.87 -3.11 -2.10
N LEU A 292 1.22 -3.42 -3.35
CA LEU A 292 0.42 -3.07 -4.53
C LEU A 292 -0.78 -3.98 -4.76
N GLU A 293 -0.79 -5.18 -4.18
CA GLU A 293 -1.89 -6.13 -4.29
C GLU A 293 -2.99 -5.77 -3.29
N THR A 294 -2.61 -5.51 -2.04
CA THR A 294 -3.58 -5.19 -0.98
C THR A 294 -3.83 -3.69 -0.82
N GLY A 295 -2.94 -2.84 -1.34
CA GLY A 295 -2.96 -1.39 -1.10
C GLY A 295 -2.58 -1.01 0.33
N ALA A 296 -2.02 -1.93 1.13
CA ALA A 296 -1.64 -1.66 2.51
C ALA A 296 -0.37 -0.80 2.54
N VAL A 297 -0.34 0.20 3.43
CA VAL A 297 0.80 1.09 3.65
C VAL A 297 1.09 1.13 5.16
N LEU A 298 2.35 0.91 5.52
CA LEU A 298 2.88 0.96 6.88
C LEU A 298 3.94 2.05 6.96
N ILE A 299 3.78 2.95 7.92
CA ILE A 299 4.67 4.09 8.13
C ILE A 299 5.24 3.99 9.55
N ASP A 300 6.54 3.77 9.65
CA ASP A 300 7.27 3.79 10.92
C ASP A 300 7.60 5.23 11.31
N LEU A 301 6.92 5.75 12.33
CA LEU A 301 7.06 7.13 12.77
C LEU A 301 8.42 7.37 13.44
N GLU A 302 9.04 6.38 14.08
CA GLU A 302 10.35 6.53 14.71
C GLU A 302 11.44 6.73 13.65
N THR A 303 11.47 5.82 12.67
CA THR A 303 12.42 5.88 11.56
C THR A 303 12.23 7.16 10.76
N LEU A 304 10.98 7.59 10.55
CA LEU A 304 10.65 8.81 9.81
C LEU A 304 11.06 10.10 10.54
N LEU A 305 10.94 10.13 11.88
CA LEU A 305 11.39 11.26 12.72
C LEU A 305 12.92 11.31 12.85
N GLY A 306 13.61 10.19 12.63
CA GLY A 306 15.07 10.09 12.75
C GLY A 306 15.58 10.28 14.18
N SER A 307 14.72 10.08 15.19
CA SER A 307 15.03 10.22 16.62
C SER A 307 14.28 9.19 17.44
N GLU A 308 14.86 8.77 18.56
CA GLU A 308 14.25 7.79 19.46
C GLU A 308 12.95 8.33 20.07
N LEU A 309 11.86 7.57 19.99
CA LEU A 309 10.53 8.00 20.47
C LEU A 309 10.51 8.35 21.96
N ASN A 310 11.40 7.76 22.77
CA ASN A 310 11.53 8.00 24.21
C ASN A 310 12.38 9.24 24.56
N ALA A 311 13.04 9.85 23.58
CA ALA A 311 13.90 11.02 23.76
C ALA A 311 13.21 12.32 23.32
N LEU A 312 11.91 12.27 22.98
CA LEU A 312 11.18 13.42 22.45
C LEU A 312 10.83 14.42 23.58
N PRO A 313 10.90 15.74 23.32
CA PRO A 313 10.50 16.75 24.29
C PRO A 313 9.05 16.61 24.75
N PRO A 314 8.67 17.20 25.90
CA PRO A 314 7.29 17.23 26.35
C PRO A 314 6.35 17.84 25.31
N ASN A 315 5.18 17.23 25.14
CA ASN A 315 4.09 17.63 24.23
C ASN A 315 4.51 17.65 22.75
N THR A 316 5.25 16.63 22.31
CA THR A 316 5.71 16.53 20.92
C THR A 316 4.61 15.97 20.03
N GLU A 317 4.30 16.66 18.94
CA GLU A 317 3.38 16.20 17.89
C GLU A 317 4.13 15.29 16.90
N LEU A 318 3.61 14.07 16.68
CA LEU A 318 4.20 13.11 15.75
C LEU A 318 3.74 13.33 14.30
N LEU A 319 2.48 13.75 14.09
CA LEU A 319 1.91 13.93 12.77
C LEU A 319 2.02 15.38 12.33
N THR A 320 3.23 15.80 11.95
CA THR A 320 3.47 17.12 11.36
C THR A 320 3.57 17.04 9.84
N ALA A 321 3.36 18.16 9.15
CA ALA A 321 3.53 18.21 7.70
C ALA A 321 4.96 17.80 7.26
N ASP A 322 5.97 18.10 8.09
CA ASP A 322 7.36 17.72 7.84
C ASP A 322 7.60 16.21 7.92
N VAL A 323 6.73 15.48 8.64
CA VAL A 323 6.77 14.01 8.77
C VAL A 323 5.93 13.36 7.66
N VAL A 324 4.73 13.88 7.38
CA VAL A 324 3.80 13.28 6.41
C VAL A 324 4.25 13.52 4.95
N LEU A 325 4.80 14.69 4.62
CA LEU A 325 5.17 15.00 3.22
C LEU A 325 6.30 14.12 2.66
N PRO A 326 7.38 13.79 3.41
CA PRO A 326 8.38 12.83 2.95
C PRO A 326 7.80 11.44 2.62
N VAL A 327 6.83 10.95 3.40
CA VAL A 327 6.15 9.67 3.15
C VAL A 327 5.43 9.72 1.80
N LEU A 328 4.63 10.76 1.58
CA LEU A 328 3.86 10.91 0.35
C LEU A 328 4.78 11.06 -0.87
N ARG A 329 5.90 11.79 -0.71
CA ARG A 329 6.92 11.87 -1.76
C ARG A 329 7.56 10.51 -2.05
N GLY A 330 7.92 9.76 -1.01
CA GLY A 330 8.46 8.41 -1.15
C GLY A 330 7.53 7.51 -1.96
N ILE A 331 6.24 7.47 -1.63
CA ILE A 331 5.23 6.71 -2.38
C ILE A 331 5.18 7.18 -3.84
N THR A 332 5.11 8.49 -4.11
CA THR A 332 5.05 9.00 -5.50
C THR A 332 6.34 8.73 -6.29
N THR A 333 7.50 8.75 -5.65
CA THR A 333 8.78 8.40 -6.27
C THR A 333 8.80 6.92 -6.63
N THR A 334 8.40 6.03 -5.72
CA THR A 334 8.35 4.60 -6.01
C THR A 334 7.34 4.26 -7.11
N VAL A 335 6.19 4.94 -7.17
CA VAL A 335 5.24 4.77 -8.28
C VAL A 335 5.83 5.23 -9.62
N ALA A 336 6.62 6.30 -9.63
CA ALA A 336 7.33 6.74 -10.83
C ALA A 336 8.43 5.75 -11.25
N GLU A 337 9.23 5.26 -10.30
CA GLU A 337 10.25 4.23 -10.55
C GLU A 337 9.62 2.93 -11.07
N LEU A 338 8.48 2.50 -10.51
CA LEU A 338 7.73 1.37 -11.04
C LEU A 338 7.28 1.58 -12.49
N SER A 339 6.84 2.79 -12.83
CA SER A 339 6.47 3.12 -14.22
C SER A 339 7.66 2.96 -15.16
N ASP A 340 8.83 3.46 -14.76
CA ASP A 340 10.07 3.33 -15.52
C ASP A 340 10.49 1.84 -15.65
N ASP A 341 10.45 1.08 -14.55
CA ASP A 341 10.79 -0.35 -14.53
C ASP A 341 9.86 -1.18 -15.43
N VAL A 342 8.56 -0.85 -15.45
CA VAL A 342 7.59 -1.49 -16.36
C VAL A 342 7.92 -1.17 -17.81
N LEU A 343 8.24 0.08 -18.12
CA LEU A 343 8.60 0.48 -19.49
C LEU A 343 9.86 -0.22 -19.98
N ASP A 344 10.91 -0.25 -19.16
CA ASP A 344 12.16 -0.96 -19.47
C ASP A 344 11.90 -2.46 -19.66
N THR A 345 11.08 -3.06 -18.81
CA THR A 345 10.71 -4.48 -18.88
C THR A 345 9.90 -4.81 -20.13
N VAL A 346 8.92 -3.98 -20.50
CA VAL A 346 8.15 -4.14 -21.73
C VAL A 346 9.05 -3.95 -22.95
N ALA A 347 9.94 -2.96 -22.96
CA ALA A 347 10.88 -2.74 -24.06
C ALA A 347 11.84 -3.93 -24.25
N GLU A 348 12.39 -4.48 -23.17
CA GLU A 348 13.23 -5.68 -23.21
C GLU A 348 12.45 -6.91 -23.68
N ALA A 349 11.19 -7.07 -23.24
CA ALA A 349 10.32 -8.14 -23.69
C ALA A 349 10.02 -8.04 -25.19
N LEU A 350 9.67 -6.85 -25.70
CA LEU A 350 9.45 -6.60 -27.14
C LEU A 350 10.68 -6.97 -27.97
N ASP A 351 11.88 -6.65 -27.48
CA ASP A 351 13.14 -6.95 -28.16
C ASP A 351 13.44 -8.45 -28.27
N THR A 352 12.81 -9.28 -27.42
CA THR A 352 13.05 -10.72 -27.29
C THR A 352 11.86 -11.59 -27.71
N VAL A 353 10.79 -11.00 -28.27
CA VAL A 353 9.63 -11.74 -28.79
C VAL A 353 10.07 -12.69 -29.91
N ASP A 354 9.80 -13.97 -29.76
CA ASP A 354 10.09 -14.98 -30.77
C ASP A 354 9.06 -14.93 -31.91
N VAL A 355 9.56 -14.82 -33.14
CA VAL A 355 8.75 -14.79 -34.36
C VAL A 355 9.19 -15.91 -35.31
N SER A 356 8.21 -16.70 -35.74
CA SER A 356 8.38 -17.77 -36.72
C SER A 356 7.48 -17.52 -37.93
N VAL A 357 8.07 -17.56 -39.13
CA VAL A 357 7.36 -17.38 -40.39
C VAL A 357 7.67 -18.55 -41.31
N THR A 358 6.63 -19.23 -41.76
CA THR A 358 6.69 -20.29 -42.76
C THR A 358 5.89 -19.88 -43.98
N ALA A 359 6.43 -20.13 -45.18
CA ALA A 359 5.67 -19.94 -46.41
C ALA A 359 5.93 -21.06 -47.41
N ASP A 360 4.84 -21.71 -47.83
CA ASP A 360 4.89 -22.92 -48.63
C ASP A 360 4.06 -22.79 -49.91
N LEU A 361 4.60 -23.33 -51.00
CA LEU A 361 3.90 -23.53 -52.26
C LEU A 361 4.33 -24.84 -52.88
N SER A 362 3.38 -25.60 -53.44
CA SER A 362 3.70 -26.72 -54.32
C SER A 362 2.66 -26.85 -55.42
N VAL A 363 3.10 -26.62 -56.67
CA VAL A 363 2.27 -26.68 -57.88
C VAL A 363 2.92 -27.60 -58.90
N LEU A 364 2.10 -28.42 -59.57
CA LEU A 364 2.52 -29.23 -60.70
C LEU A 364 2.00 -28.61 -62.00
N THR A 365 2.89 -28.31 -62.93
CA THR A 365 2.56 -27.80 -64.25
C THR A 365 2.72 -28.92 -65.27
N ALA A 366 1.63 -29.28 -65.93
CA ALA A 366 1.65 -30.27 -67.00
C ALA A 366 2.50 -29.80 -68.18
N GLN A 367 3.25 -30.72 -68.77
CA GLN A 367 4.01 -30.48 -70.00
C GLN A 367 3.22 -30.98 -71.21
N GLU A 368 3.43 -30.34 -72.36
CA GLU A 368 2.95 -30.90 -73.62
C GLU A 368 3.66 -32.23 -73.92
N ASP A 369 2.91 -33.20 -74.43
CA ASP A 369 3.46 -34.49 -74.82
C ASP A 369 4.58 -34.33 -75.85
N ARG A 370 5.69 -35.03 -75.62
CA ARG A 370 6.75 -35.10 -76.62
C ARG A 370 6.33 -36.06 -77.72
N MET A 371 6.31 -35.59 -78.96
CA MET A 371 6.07 -36.45 -80.11
C MET A 371 7.35 -37.22 -80.46
N GLU A 372 7.29 -38.54 -80.47
CA GLU A 372 8.39 -39.40 -80.92
C GLU A 372 7.96 -40.21 -82.14
N GLU A 373 8.83 -40.25 -83.15
CA GLU A 373 8.59 -41.03 -84.35
C GLU A 373 8.89 -42.50 -84.07
N ARG A 374 7.85 -43.34 -84.15
CA ARG A 374 7.98 -44.78 -83.97
C ARG A 374 7.67 -45.47 -85.29
N CYS A 375 8.68 -46.14 -85.83
CA CYS A 375 8.56 -46.92 -87.05
C CYS A 375 8.37 -48.39 -86.70
N VAL A 376 7.37 -49.01 -87.34
CA VAL A 376 7.14 -50.46 -87.26
C VAL A 376 7.12 -50.99 -88.68
N GLU A 377 7.81 -52.10 -88.91
CA GLU A 377 7.74 -52.83 -90.16
C GLU A 377 6.41 -53.57 -90.22
N VAL A 378 5.55 -53.18 -91.17
CA VAL A 378 4.24 -53.81 -91.38
C VAL A 378 4.33 -54.64 -92.66
N PRO A 379 3.93 -55.93 -92.63
CA PRO A 379 3.89 -56.73 -93.84
C PRO A 379 2.80 -56.20 -94.78
N VAL A 380 3.15 -55.92 -96.03
CA VAL A 380 2.19 -55.54 -97.06
C VAL A 380 1.69 -56.82 -97.74
N GLU A 381 0.42 -57.17 -97.53
CA GLU A 381 -0.21 -58.19 -98.36
C GLU A 381 -0.35 -57.63 -99.78
N LEU A 382 0.44 -58.18 -100.71
CA LEU A 382 0.17 -58.03 -102.13
C LEU A 382 -1.12 -58.81 -102.43
N LEU A 383 -2.27 -58.15 -102.25
CA LEU A 383 -3.53 -58.62 -102.80
C LEU A 383 -3.40 -58.59 -104.32
N GLY A 384 -2.94 -59.71 -104.88
CA GLY A 384 -3.21 -60.09 -106.25
C GLY A 384 -4.70 -60.31 -106.40
N GLU A 385 -5.48 -59.22 -106.47
CA GLU A 385 -6.75 -59.27 -107.17
C GLU A 385 -6.42 -59.32 -108.67
N ASP A 386 -6.72 -60.49 -109.22
CA ASP A 386 -6.71 -60.85 -110.63
C ASP A 386 -6.89 -59.65 -111.58
N GLY A 387 -5.88 -59.40 -112.43
CA GLY A 387 -6.19 -58.91 -113.78
C GLY A 387 -5.40 -57.75 -114.40
N VAL A 388 -4.22 -57.35 -113.92
CA VAL A 388 -3.42 -56.31 -114.64
C VAL A 388 -1.92 -56.58 -114.78
N ALA A 389 -1.48 -57.84 -114.65
CA ALA A 389 -0.11 -58.23 -114.99
C ALA A 389 0.14 -58.41 -116.51
N ASP A 390 -0.85 -58.13 -117.36
CA ASP A 390 -0.73 -58.31 -118.82
C ASP A 390 -0.43 -57.00 -119.58
N ASP A 391 -0.52 -55.82 -118.94
CA ASP A 391 -0.41 -54.53 -119.67
C ASP A 391 0.85 -53.70 -119.34
N LEU A 392 1.64 -54.06 -118.31
CA LEU A 392 2.86 -53.31 -117.97
C LEU A 392 4.16 -53.92 -118.50
N VAL A 393 4.12 -55.14 -119.05
CA VAL A 393 5.25 -55.77 -119.78
C VAL A 393 5.08 -55.65 -121.31
N GLY A 394 3.89 -55.23 -121.79
CA GLY A 394 3.62 -55.03 -123.22
C GLY A 394 4.16 -53.72 -123.82
N GLY A 395 4.54 -52.74 -122.99
CA GLY A 395 4.86 -51.38 -123.46
C GLY A 395 6.32 -51.09 -123.79
N LEU A 396 7.29 -51.90 -123.32
CA LEU A 396 8.72 -51.54 -123.41
C LEU A 396 9.61 -52.57 -124.12
N LEU A 397 9.09 -53.74 -124.51
CA LEU A 397 9.88 -54.80 -125.18
C LEU A 397 9.17 -55.43 -126.40
N GLY A 398 8.43 -54.63 -127.18
CA GLY A 398 7.83 -55.04 -128.47
C GLY A 398 8.82 -55.32 -129.60
N GLY A 399 10.06 -55.69 -129.29
CA GLY A 399 11.08 -55.91 -130.30
C GLY A 399 12.26 -56.70 -129.76
N LEU A 400 12.06 -57.99 -129.50
CA LEU A 400 13.05 -59.06 -129.70
C LEU A 400 12.42 -60.39 -129.24
N GLY A 401 11.93 -61.14 -130.21
CA GLY A 401 11.50 -62.52 -129.98
C GLY A 401 12.68 -63.41 -129.61
N GLY A 402 12.44 -64.30 -128.66
CA GLY A 402 13.30 -65.44 -128.37
C GLY A 402 14.13 -65.24 -127.10
N LEU A 403 13.69 -65.87 -126.02
CA LEU A 403 14.42 -66.91 -125.29
C LEU A 403 13.58 -67.29 -124.06
N GLY A 404 12.96 -68.46 -124.12
CA GLY A 404 12.38 -69.09 -122.94
C GLY A 404 13.49 -69.60 -122.03
N GLY A 405 13.32 -69.41 -120.73
CA GLY A 405 14.16 -70.03 -119.70
C GLY A 405 14.62 -69.07 -118.61
N LEU A 406 13.69 -68.53 -117.82
CA LEU A 406 13.97 -67.92 -116.50
C LEU A 406 12.76 -68.09 -115.55
N GLY A 407 12.00 -69.18 -115.70
CA GLY A 407 10.78 -69.43 -114.92
C GLY A 407 11.02 -69.83 -113.46
N ASP A 408 12.24 -70.23 -113.10
CA ASP A 408 12.54 -70.78 -111.77
C ASP A 408 13.23 -69.78 -110.82
N GLU A 409 13.53 -68.55 -111.28
CA GLU A 409 14.18 -67.50 -110.47
C GLU A 409 13.19 -66.46 -109.88
N VAL A 410 11.88 -66.64 -110.11
CA VAL A 410 10.84 -65.66 -109.70
C VAL A 410 10.16 -66.04 -108.37
N ASP A 411 10.21 -67.31 -107.96
CA ASP A 411 9.63 -67.76 -106.67
C ASP A 411 10.49 -67.41 -105.45
N ASP A 412 11.80 -67.17 -105.64
CA ASP A 412 12.73 -66.75 -104.57
C ASP A 412 12.82 -65.20 -104.43
N LEU A 413 12.11 -64.46 -105.29
CA LEU A 413 12.05 -62.98 -105.28
C LEU A 413 10.75 -62.44 -104.67
N VAL A 414 9.92 -63.31 -104.06
CA VAL A 414 8.87 -62.89 -103.13
C VAL A 414 9.46 -62.91 -101.72
N GLY A 415 10.48 -62.08 -101.50
CA GLY A 415 10.93 -61.75 -100.14
C GLY A 415 9.86 -60.87 -99.49
N ASP A 416 9.49 -61.17 -98.25
CA ASP A 416 8.54 -60.41 -97.43
C ASP A 416 8.69 -58.89 -97.67
N VAL A 417 7.76 -58.29 -98.43
CA VAL A 417 7.76 -56.84 -98.65
C VAL A 417 7.15 -56.21 -97.42
N THR A 418 8.01 -55.81 -96.49
CA THR A 418 7.63 -55.00 -95.33
C THR A 418 7.73 -53.53 -95.69
N GLU A 419 6.67 -52.76 -95.42
CA GLU A 419 6.70 -51.30 -95.50
C GLU A 419 7.01 -50.73 -94.11
N LEU A 420 7.96 -49.81 -94.05
CA LEU A 420 8.29 -49.10 -92.81
C LEU A 420 7.28 -47.98 -92.61
N VAL A 421 6.30 -48.20 -91.72
CA VAL A 421 5.31 -47.18 -91.37
C VAL A 421 5.77 -46.46 -90.11
N CYS A 422 6.10 -45.18 -90.24
CA CYS A 422 6.45 -44.31 -89.12
C CYS A 422 5.24 -43.48 -88.71
N THR A 423 4.88 -43.53 -87.42
CA THR A 423 3.81 -42.69 -86.85
C THR A 423 4.35 -41.89 -85.67
N LEU A 424 3.91 -40.64 -85.53
CA LEU A 424 4.15 -39.86 -84.33
C LEU A 424 3.28 -40.39 -83.20
N VAL A 425 3.93 -40.84 -82.13
CA VAL A 425 3.26 -41.28 -80.91
C VAL A 425 3.53 -40.25 -79.82
N PRO A 426 2.50 -39.78 -79.08
CA PRO A 426 2.70 -38.91 -77.94
C PRO A 426 3.36 -39.69 -76.79
N ILE A 427 4.37 -39.09 -76.18
CA ILE A 427 5.00 -39.56 -74.95
C ILE A 427 4.76 -38.50 -73.88
N ALA A 428 3.99 -38.87 -72.87
CA ALA A 428 3.74 -38.02 -71.70
C ALA A 428 5.06 -37.70 -70.99
N LEU A 429 5.32 -36.41 -70.82
CA LEU A 429 6.42 -35.92 -69.99
C LEU A 429 5.93 -35.79 -68.54
N PRO A 430 6.79 -36.02 -67.53
CA PRO A 430 6.41 -35.82 -66.14
C PRO A 430 6.10 -34.35 -65.87
N ASP A 431 5.13 -34.06 -65.00
CA ASP A 431 4.80 -32.69 -64.63
C ASP A 431 6.03 -31.97 -64.02
N LEU A 432 6.16 -30.68 -64.32
CA LEU A 432 7.20 -29.84 -63.74
C LEU A 432 6.73 -29.30 -62.40
N ARG A 433 7.52 -29.55 -61.36
CA ARG A 433 7.25 -29.03 -60.01
C ARG A 433 7.72 -27.59 -59.89
N THR A 434 6.82 -26.72 -59.45
CA THR A 434 7.19 -25.44 -58.84
C THR A 434 6.93 -25.54 -57.34
N SER A 435 7.92 -25.21 -56.53
CA SER A 435 7.78 -25.18 -55.08
C SER A 435 8.55 -24.04 -54.43
N LEU A 436 7.95 -23.47 -53.39
CA LEU A 436 8.58 -22.54 -52.46
C LEU A 436 8.48 -23.16 -51.07
N ASP A 437 9.57 -23.07 -50.33
CA ASP A 437 9.64 -23.37 -48.90
C ASP A 437 10.53 -22.27 -48.31
N VAL A 438 9.92 -21.42 -47.48
CA VAL A 438 10.57 -20.33 -46.76
C VAL A 438 10.35 -20.58 -45.29
N ASP A 439 11.44 -20.55 -44.53
CA ASP A 439 11.43 -20.67 -43.09
C ASP A 439 12.27 -19.54 -42.48
N ILE A 440 11.67 -18.71 -41.63
CA ILE A 440 12.31 -17.61 -40.93
C ILE A 440 12.02 -17.75 -39.45
N HIS A 441 13.08 -17.79 -38.64
CA HIS A 441 12.99 -17.80 -37.17
C HIS A 441 13.94 -16.78 -36.57
N GLY A 442 13.46 -16.03 -35.59
CA GLY A 442 14.30 -15.16 -34.78
C GLY A 442 13.48 -14.25 -33.87
N GLU A 443 14.17 -13.48 -33.05
CA GLU A 443 13.55 -12.45 -32.21
C GLU A 443 13.06 -11.29 -33.07
N LEU A 444 12.03 -10.55 -32.63
CA LEU A 444 11.48 -9.40 -33.34
C LEU A 444 12.58 -8.39 -33.74
N ARG A 445 13.52 -8.10 -32.84
CA ARG A 445 14.66 -7.23 -33.13
C ARG A 445 15.59 -7.78 -34.21
N GLN A 446 15.75 -9.09 -34.28
CA GLN A 446 16.54 -9.76 -35.33
C GLN A 446 15.84 -9.70 -36.70
N LEU A 447 14.50 -9.73 -36.72
CA LEU A 447 13.73 -9.52 -37.94
C LEU A 447 13.85 -8.07 -38.43
N LEU A 448 13.72 -7.09 -37.52
CA LEU A 448 13.82 -5.66 -37.84
C LEU A 448 15.19 -5.27 -38.41
N ASN A 449 16.27 -5.77 -37.82
CA ASN A 449 17.64 -5.47 -38.27
C ASN A 449 18.13 -6.40 -39.39
N GLY A 450 17.31 -7.37 -39.82
CA GLY A 450 17.63 -8.33 -40.88
C GLY A 450 18.69 -9.37 -40.53
N SER A 451 18.90 -9.66 -39.24
CA SER A 451 19.85 -10.68 -38.75
C SER A 451 19.21 -12.02 -38.36
N ALA A 452 17.88 -12.14 -38.45
CA ALA A 452 17.15 -13.38 -38.18
C ALA A 452 17.65 -14.56 -39.03
N SER A 453 17.48 -15.78 -38.51
CA SER A 453 17.79 -17.00 -39.26
C SER A 453 16.72 -17.20 -40.32
N ALA A 454 17.13 -17.36 -41.58
CA ALA A 454 16.19 -17.56 -42.68
C ALA A 454 16.75 -18.51 -43.73
N ASP A 455 15.92 -19.46 -44.13
CA ASP A 455 16.18 -20.43 -45.17
C ASP A 455 15.07 -20.31 -46.22
N ALA A 456 15.45 -20.29 -47.49
CA ALA A 456 14.48 -20.20 -48.58
C ALA A 456 14.92 -21.07 -49.76
N THR A 457 14.08 -22.02 -50.14
CA THR A 457 14.30 -22.87 -51.31
C THR A 457 13.22 -22.64 -52.36
N LEU A 458 13.64 -22.37 -53.58
CA LEU A 458 12.77 -22.18 -54.73
C LEU A 458 13.13 -23.15 -55.84
N THR A 459 12.16 -23.95 -56.26
CA THR A 459 12.23 -24.72 -57.51
C THR A 459 11.18 -24.14 -58.45
N LEU A 460 11.59 -23.68 -59.62
CA LEU A 460 10.68 -23.15 -60.64
C LEU A 460 10.70 -24.09 -61.85
N LEU A 461 9.54 -24.69 -62.15
CA LEU A 461 9.37 -25.62 -63.27
C LEU A 461 10.46 -26.70 -63.33
N GLY A 462 10.80 -27.30 -62.18
CA GLY A 462 11.79 -28.37 -62.04
C GLY A 462 13.25 -27.90 -61.95
N ALA A 463 13.53 -26.59 -62.04
CA ALA A 463 14.88 -26.04 -61.92
C ALA A 463 15.06 -25.27 -60.59
N PRO A 464 16.15 -25.49 -59.84
CA PRO A 464 16.44 -24.72 -58.64
C PRO A 464 16.78 -23.26 -58.98
N VAL A 465 16.24 -22.32 -58.20
CA VAL A 465 16.48 -20.88 -58.34
C VAL A 465 17.03 -20.35 -57.01
N SER A 466 18.07 -19.51 -57.06
CA SER A 466 18.62 -18.88 -55.87
C SER A 466 17.66 -17.80 -55.35
N VAL A 467 17.32 -17.87 -54.06
CA VAL A 467 16.57 -16.83 -53.35
C VAL A 467 17.55 -15.89 -52.64
N ASN A 468 17.32 -14.58 -52.70
CA ASN A 468 18.10 -13.61 -51.94
C ASN A 468 17.46 -13.40 -50.56
N VAL A 469 17.90 -14.20 -49.60
CA VAL A 469 17.38 -14.18 -48.22
C VAL A 469 17.57 -12.83 -47.55
N SER A 470 18.71 -12.15 -47.77
CA SER A 470 18.95 -10.83 -47.18
C SER A 470 18.00 -9.75 -47.70
N ALA A 471 17.60 -9.84 -48.98
CA ALA A 471 16.60 -8.94 -49.55
C ALA A 471 15.19 -9.21 -48.98
N LEU A 472 14.87 -10.50 -48.74
CA LEU A 472 13.62 -10.91 -48.10
C LEU A 472 13.53 -10.38 -46.67
N LEU A 473 14.57 -10.62 -45.87
CA LEU A 473 14.67 -10.12 -44.49
C LEU A 473 14.65 -8.58 -44.43
N GLY A 474 15.36 -7.90 -45.33
CA GLY A 474 15.36 -6.43 -45.37
C GLY A 474 13.99 -5.82 -45.75
N GLY A 475 13.25 -6.47 -46.64
CA GLY A 475 11.88 -6.09 -46.98
C GLY A 475 10.92 -6.28 -45.81
N LEU A 476 11.01 -7.43 -45.14
CA LEU A 476 10.23 -7.74 -43.95
C LEU A 476 10.52 -6.75 -42.81
N GLY A 477 11.79 -6.50 -42.50
CA GLY A 477 12.21 -5.56 -41.46
C GLY A 477 11.71 -4.14 -41.71
N SER A 478 11.80 -3.64 -42.96
CA SER A 478 11.31 -2.29 -43.31
C SER A 478 9.79 -2.15 -43.17
N ASN A 479 9.03 -3.20 -43.50
CA ASN A 479 7.59 -3.19 -43.37
C ASN A 479 7.14 -3.35 -41.90
N LEU A 480 7.85 -4.17 -41.12
CA LEU A 480 7.61 -4.35 -39.69
C LEU A 480 7.90 -3.08 -38.90
N ASP A 481 9.01 -2.39 -39.21
CA ASP A 481 9.36 -1.10 -38.60
C ASP A 481 8.21 -0.09 -38.79
N GLY A 482 7.69 -0.01 -40.03
CA GLY A 482 6.55 0.83 -40.39
C GLY A 482 5.19 0.43 -39.79
N LEU A 483 5.04 -0.80 -39.32
CA LEU A 483 3.78 -1.34 -38.79
C LEU A 483 3.74 -1.36 -37.26
N VAL A 484 4.90 -1.59 -36.61
CA VAL A 484 5.02 -1.71 -35.16
C VAL A 484 5.42 -0.38 -34.51
N PHE A 485 6.20 0.48 -35.19
CA PHE A 485 6.82 1.65 -34.54
C PHE A 485 6.45 3.03 -35.17
N ASP A 486 5.69 3.07 -36.26
CA ASP A 486 5.56 4.30 -37.09
C ASP A 486 4.28 5.12 -36.85
N ASN A 487 3.23 4.59 -36.23
CA ASN A 487 1.96 5.35 -36.04
C ASN A 487 1.67 5.80 -34.62
N ASP A 488 2.18 5.10 -33.61
CA ASP A 488 2.34 5.50 -32.22
C ASP A 488 3.32 4.44 -31.72
N ASP A 489 4.54 4.83 -31.31
CA ASP A 489 5.49 3.87 -30.76
C ASP A 489 4.76 3.13 -29.63
N VAL A 490 4.62 1.81 -29.74
CA VAL A 490 3.87 1.00 -28.77
C VAL A 490 4.38 1.28 -27.35
N ILE A 491 5.69 1.54 -27.21
CA ILE A 491 6.30 1.97 -25.95
C ILE A 491 5.81 3.36 -25.52
N ALA A 492 5.70 4.32 -26.43
CA ALA A 492 5.17 5.65 -26.12
C ALA A 492 3.68 5.62 -25.73
N GLU A 493 2.87 4.71 -26.30
CA GLU A 493 1.47 4.54 -25.87
C GLU A 493 1.40 3.95 -24.45
N VAL A 494 2.23 2.95 -24.14
CA VAL A 494 2.36 2.41 -22.78
C VAL A 494 2.83 3.49 -21.81
N GLU A 495 3.86 4.26 -22.17
CA GLU A 495 4.40 5.37 -21.37
C GLU A 495 3.31 6.40 -21.06
N GLN A 496 2.55 6.82 -22.07
CA GLN A 496 1.46 7.77 -21.88
C GLN A 496 0.36 7.21 -20.97
N LYS A 497 -0.03 5.94 -21.13
CA LYS A 497 -1.05 5.31 -20.29
C LYS A 497 -0.59 5.16 -18.84
N LEU A 498 0.67 4.83 -18.61
CA LEU A 498 1.25 4.79 -17.28
C LEU A 498 1.32 6.20 -16.67
N GLN A 499 1.73 7.21 -17.44
CA GLN A 499 1.78 8.59 -16.97
C GLN A 499 0.38 9.12 -16.57
N ASP A 500 -0.60 8.99 -17.46
CA ASP A 500 -1.97 9.49 -17.26
C ASP A 500 -2.76 8.66 -16.23
N GLY A 501 -2.53 7.35 -16.19
CA GLY A 501 -3.28 6.39 -15.37
C GLY A 501 -2.71 6.17 -13.97
N LEU A 502 -1.39 6.32 -13.83
CA LEU A 502 -0.62 5.93 -12.63
C LEU A 502 0.01 7.15 -11.97
N VAL A 503 0.91 7.84 -12.68
CA VAL A 503 1.80 8.84 -12.08
C VAL A 503 1.04 10.13 -11.74
N GLU A 504 0.31 10.72 -12.70
CA GLU A 504 -0.41 11.97 -12.47
C GLU A 504 -1.51 11.84 -11.40
N PRO A 505 -2.34 10.77 -11.38
CA PRO A 505 -3.34 10.60 -10.34
C PRO A 505 -2.72 10.39 -8.95
N SER A 506 -1.60 9.67 -8.87
CA SER A 506 -0.90 9.43 -7.60
C SER A 506 -0.31 10.72 -7.04
N VAL A 507 0.36 11.51 -7.87
CA VAL A 507 0.91 12.82 -7.46
C VAL A 507 -0.21 13.79 -7.07
N THR A 508 -1.27 13.87 -7.86
CA THR A 508 -2.38 14.79 -7.59
C THR A 508 -3.18 14.39 -6.35
N GLY A 509 -3.48 13.10 -6.19
CA GLY A 509 -4.27 12.58 -5.07
C GLY A 509 -3.52 12.60 -3.74
N LEU A 510 -2.21 12.33 -3.73
CA LEU A 510 -1.41 12.28 -2.52
C LEU A 510 -0.83 13.66 -2.14
N LEU A 511 -0.28 14.40 -3.12
CA LEU A 511 0.48 15.64 -2.89
C LEU A 511 -0.24 16.93 -3.28
N GLY A 512 -1.45 16.85 -3.86
CA GLY A 512 -2.21 18.04 -4.24
C GLY A 512 -2.68 18.89 -3.06
N ASP A 513 -3.19 20.10 -3.33
CA ASP A 513 -3.65 21.04 -2.29
C ASP A 513 -4.82 20.49 -1.43
N ALA A 514 -5.58 19.54 -1.96
CA ALA A 514 -6.61 18.77 -1.25
C ALA A 514 -6.18 17.31 -1.01
N GLY A 515 -4.88 17.04 -1.13
CA GLY A 515 -4.30 15.72 -1.03
C GLY A 515 -4.16 15.26 0.42
N LEU A 516 -3.78 13.99 0.55
CA LEU A 516 -3.74 13.27 1.80
C LEU A 516 -2.92 13.98 2.91
N GLY A 517 -1.80 14.61 2.55
CA GLY A 517 -0.93 15.27 3.52
C GLY A 517 -1.62 16.39 4.28
N THR A 518 -2.40 17.21 3.57
CA THR A 518 -3.19 18.30 4.17
C THR A 518 -4.35 17.76 4.98
N ALA A 519 -5.00 16.69 4.50
CA ALA A 519 -6.13 16.08 5.19
C ALA A 519 -5.74 15.47 6.55
N LEU A 520 -4.63 14.71 6.62
CA LEU A 520 -4.25 14.04 7.87
C LEU A 520 -3.87 15.03 8.99
N THR A 521 -3.09 16.06 8.68
CA THR A 521 -2.63 17.03 9.69
C THR A 521 -3.73 17.98 10.17
N ASP A 522 -4.75 18.22 9.34
CA ASP A 522 -5.88 19.09 9.70
C ASP A 522 -6.95 18.35 10.52
N ILE A 523 -6.96 17.02 10.46
CA ILE A 523 -8.02 16.18 11.03
C ILE A 523 -7.56 15.43 12.28
N LEU A 524 -6.26 15.14 12.41
CA LEU A 524 -5.72 14.32 13.48
C LEU A 524 -4.49 14.96 14.14
N SER A 525 -4.43 14.85 15.47
CA SER A 525 -3.24 15.16 16.27
C SER A 525 -2.86 13.93 17.10
N VAL A 526 -1.59 13.54 17.04
CA VAL A 526 -0.98 12.46 17.83
C VAL A 526 0.20 13.05 18.58
N GLN A 527 0.01 13.28 19.87
CA GLN A 527 1.03 13.82 20.76
C GLN A 527 1.62 12.74 21.65
N VAL A 528 2.92 12.81 21.88
CA VAL A 528 3.63 11.97 22.85
C VAL A 528 4.27 12.82 23.94
N ASN A 529 4.59 12.17 25.06
CA ASN A 529 5.19 12.81 26.22
C ASN A 529 4.34 14.01 26.70
N VAL A 530 3.03 13.84 26.78
CA VAL A 530 2.14 14.95 27.13
C VAL A 530 2.24 15.20 28.64
N GLN A 531 2.67 16.40 29.00
CA GLN A 531 2.88 16.82 30.39
C GLN A 531 1.99 18.00 30.71
N GLU A 532 1.12 17.82 31.68
CA GLU A 532 0.13 18.83 32.08
C GLU A 532 0.22 19.09 33.59
N VAL A 533 0.12 20.36 33.97
CA VAL A 533 0.02 20.81 35.36
C VAL A 533 -1.23 21.66 35.49
N GLY A 534 -2.08 21.34 36.46
CA GLY A 534 -3.25 22.14 36.76
C GLY A 534 -4.18 21.47 37.75
N PHE A 535 -5.30 22.14 38.03
CA PHE A 535 -6.30 21.64 38.95
C PHE A 535 -6.96 20.36 38.43
N ASP A 536 -6.85 19.27 39.18
CA ASP A 536 -7.56 18.01 38.94
C ASP A 536 -8.65 17.83 40.01
N ALA A 537 -9.90 17.77 39.56
CA ALA A 537 -11.05 17.67 40.46
C ALA A 537 -11.13 16.32 41.19
N ALA A 538 -10.59 15.24 40.60
CA ALA A 538 -10.44 13.99 41.30
C ALA A 538 -9.38 14.19 42.39
N ALA A 539 -8.19 14.69 42.06
CA ALA A 539 -7.13 14.94 43.03
C ALA A 539 -7.54 15.89 44.18
N GLY A 540 -8.44 16.84 43.93
CA GLY A 540 -8.88 17.83 44.91
C GLY A 540 -7.96 19.06 44.99
N GLY A 541 -7.03 19.21 44.05
CA GLY A 541 -6.03 20.27 44.02
C GLY A 541 -5.21 20.28 42.73
N ASP A 542 -4.09 21.01 42.73
CA ASP A 542 -3.16 21.02 41.60
C ASP A 542 -2.44 19.66 41.50
N ALA A 543 -2.45 19.09 40.30
CA ALA A 543 -1.82 17.81 39.99
C ALA A 543 -0.95 17.93 38.73
N PHE A 544 0.07 17.08 38.66
CA PHE A 544 0.88 16.85 37.48
C PHE A 544 0.43 15.54 36.82
N THR A 545 0.23 15.55 35.50
CA THR A 545 -0.12 14.36 34.73
C THR A 545 0.88 14.15 33.60
N GLN A 546 1.44 12.95 33.55
CA GLN A 546 2.23 12.43 32.44
C GLN A 546 1.35 11.47 31.63
N THR A 547 1.16 11.75 30.34
CA THR A 547 0.48 10.85 29.39
C THR A 547 1.47 10.40 28.33
N ALA A 548 1.52 9.10 28.04
CA ALA A 548 2.44 8.56 27.03
C ALA A 548 2.03 9.00 25.62
N VAL A 549 0.77 8.76 25.24
CA VAL A 549 0.23 9.11 23.92
C VAL A 549 -1.16 9.71 24.05
N ARG A 550 -1.41 10.84 23.37
CA ARG A 550 -2.72 11.46 23.20
C ARG A 550 -3.07 11.54 21.73
N VAL A 551 -4.19 10.95 21.35
CA VAL A 551 -4.77 11.03 20.01
C VAL A 551 -6.00 11.91 20.05
N THR A 552 -6.08 12.92 19.18
CA THR A 552 -7.22 13.85 19.11
C THR A 552 -7.70 13.99 17.67
N ALA A 553 -8.97 13.71 17.45
CA ALA A 553 -9.69 14.10 16.24
C ALA A 553 -10.03 15.59 16.32
N LEU A 554 -9.44 16.40 15.43
CA LEU A 554 -9.53 17.86 15.40
C LEU A 554 -10.86 18.37 14.80
N GLY A 555 -11.67 17.46 14.23
CA GLY A 555 -13.03 17.69 13.79
C GLY A 555 -13.19 17.67 12.27
N GLY A 556 -13.86 16.62 11.75
CA GLY A 556 -14.35 16.55 10.38
C GLY A 556 -15.67 17.31 10.19
N VAL A 557 -16.02 17.55 8.92
CA VAL A 557 -17.18 18.33 8.44
C VAL A 557 -18.51 17.70 8.90
N GLY A 558 -18.96 17.97 10.14
CA GLY A 558 -20.19 17.34 10.65
C GLY A 558 -20.59 17.61 12.10
N GLY A 559 -19.72 18.17 12.94
CA GLY A 559 -20.10 18.68 14.27
C GLY A 559 -20.38 17.62 15.36
N SER A 560 -20.04 16.34 15.14
CA SER A 560 -19.87 15.38 16.24
C SER A 560 -18.58 15.70 17.00
N GLY A 561 -18.67 15.84 18.32
CA GLY A 561 -17.62 16.40 19.17
C GLY A 561 -16.24 15.75 19.02
N LEU A 562 -15.21 16.55 19.29
CA LEU A 562 -13.79 16.16 19.30
C LEU A 562 -13.60 14.84 20.05
N ALA A 563 -13.15 13.80 19.35
CA ALA A 563 -12.76 12.55 19.99
C ALA A 563 -11.32 12.70 20.51
N THR A 564 -11.08 12.36 21.76
CA THR A 564 -9.76 12.35 22.39
C THR A 564 -9.55 11.03 23.09
N VAL A 565 -8.41 10.40 22.85
CA VAL A 565 -7.99 9.16 23.50
C VAL A 565 -6.64 9.41 24.13
N ASN A 566 -6.54 9.23 25.44
CA ASN A 566 -5.28 9.24 26.18
C ASN A 566 -4.93 7.79 26.53
N LEU A 567 -3.71 7.38 26.18
CA LEU A 567 -3.15 6.07 26.48
C LEU A 567 -2.03 6.23 27.50
N ALA A 568 -2.15 5.47 28.60
CA ALA A 568 -1.26 5.48 29.76
C ALA A 568 -1.04 6.89 30.34
N ALA A 569 -1.89 7.28 31.29
CA ALA A 569 -1.79 8.50 32.06
C ALA A 569 -1.45 8.19 33.54
N ALA A 570 -0.42 8.85 34.05
CA ALA A 570 -0.03 8.81 35.46
C ALA A 570 -0.17 10.22 36.05
N THR A 571 -1.05 10.38 37.03
CA THR A 571 -1.31 11.64 37.72
C THR A 571 -0.81 11.57 39.15
N VAL A 572 -0.12 12.61 39.61
CA VAL A 572 0.35 12.78 40.99
C VAL A 572 0.05 14.20 41.50
N GLY A 573 -0.19 14.30 42.81
CA GLY A 573 -0.47 15.56 43.48
C GLY A 573 -1.97 15.86 43.63
N PRO A 574 -2.37 16.73 44.57
CA PRO A 574 -1.51 17.67 45.31
C PRO A 574 -0.54 16.96 46.26
N ASN A 575 0.68 17.48 46.35
CA ASN A 575 1.75 16.98 47.22
C ASN A 575 2.19 18.14 48.09
N VAL A 576 1.67 18.22 49.32
CA VAL A 576 1.95 19.33 50.24
C VAL A 576 2.49 18.78 51.54
N SER A 577 3.57 19.38 52.05
CA SER A 577 3.99 19.15 53.43
C SER A 577 3.13 19.99 54.36
N GLY A 578 2.50 19.34 55.34
CA GLY A 578 1.70 19.94 56.38
C GLY A 578 2.57 20.70 57.38
N THR A 579 3.06 21.87 56.97
CA THR A 579 3.65 22.85 57.87
C THR A 579 2.65 23.90 58.34
N ASP A 580 1.46 23.96 57.74
CA ASP A 580 0.32 24.70 58.28
C ASP A 580 -0.44 23.83 59.28
N GLY A 581 0.12 23.68 60.48
CA GLY A 581 -0.64 23.21 61.62
C GLY A 581 -1.93 24.03 61.77
N PRO A 582 -3.04 23.45 62.25
CA PRO A 582 -4.28 24.19 62.41
C PRO A 582 -3.99 25.38 63.31
N GLY A 583 -4.01 26.59 62.75
CA GLY A 583 -3.98 27.82 63.52
C GLY A 583 -5.14 27.74 64.51
N ASP A 584 -4.81 27.60 65.78
CA ASP A 584 -5.76 27.40 66.86
C ASP A 584 -6.78 28.55 66.82
N PRO A 585 -8.06 28.32 66.47
CA PRO A 585 -9.03 29.39 66.37
C PRO A 585 -9.46 29.75 67.80
N GLY A 586 -8.68 30.64 68.44
CA GLY A 586 -9.07 31.26 69.71
C GLY A 586 -8.04 31.28 70.84
N GLY A 587 -6.74 31.13 70.58
CA GLY A 587 -5.72 31.41 71.58
C GLY A 587 -5.77 32.88 72.02
N PRO A 588 -5.86 33.21 73.33
CA PRO A 588 -5.83 34.60 73.78
C PRO A 588 -4.48 35.21 73.37
N GLY A 589 -4.53 36.37 72.71
CA GLY A 589 -3.35 37.11 72.30
C GLY A 589 -2.34 37.22 73.44
N ASP A 590 -1.10 36.90 73.13
CA ASP A 590 0.05 37.08 74.00
C ASP A 590 0.10 38.55 74.48
N PRO A 591 -0.06 38.82 75.79
CA PRO A 591 -0.13 40.19 76.30
C PRO A 591 1.22 40.90 76.36
N ASP A 592 2.33 40.27 75.92
CA ASP A 592 3.68 40.83 76.00
C ASP A 592 4.24 41.38 74.66
N CYS A 593 3.41 41.56 73.63
CA CYS A 593 3.82 42.28 72.41
C CYS A 593 3.80 43.81 72.59
N VAL A 594 4.81 44.34 73.27
CA VAL A 594 5.13 45.78 73.30
C VAL A 594 6.27 46.02 72.33
N GLU A 595 5.93 46.54 71.15
CA GLU A 595 6.76 46.98 70.01
C GLU A 595 6.71 46.07 68.76
N ASP A 596 6.31 46.70 67.64
CA ASP A 596 6.06 46.18 66.28
C ASP A 596 4.90 45.20 66.08
N CYS A 597 3.69 45.76 66.08
CA CYS A 597 2.55 45.23 65.34
C CYS A 597 2.13 46.28 64.29
N ASP A 598 2.89 46.37 63.20
CA ASP A 598 2.43 47.01 61.96
C ASP A 598 2.42 45.96 60.86
N GLY A 599 1.24 45.76 60.28
CA GLY A 599 1.06 44.94 59.11
C GLY A 599 1.68 45.60 57.88
N GLY A 600 2.21 44.78 56.98
CA GLY A 600 2.44 45.14 55.58
C GLY A 600 3.86 45.61 55.25
N GLY A 601 4.63 44.74 54.62
CA GLY A 601 5.83 45.12 53.90
C GLY A 601 6.82 43.98 53.73
N ILE A 602 6.66 43.19 52.66
CA ILE A 602 7.77 42.35 52.18
C ILE A 602 8.89 43.29 51.72
N ILE A 603 9.98 43.30 52.46
CA ILE A 603 11.26 43.88 52.04
C ILE A 603 12.07 42.75 51.41
N PRO A 604 12.49 42.82 50.13
CA PRO A 604 13.32 41.77 49.55
C PRO A 604 14.77 41.98 50.00
N SER A 605 15.28 41.09 50.86
CA SER A 605 16.72 40.97 51.10
C SER A 605 17.36 40.15 49.97
N SER A 606 18.13 40.84 49.15
CA SER A 606 19.13 40.31 48.23
C SER A 606 20.34 39.78 49.00
N ASP A 607 20.67 38.49 48.85
CA ASP A 607 22.04 37.97 48.65
C ASP A 607 22.11 36.42 48.60
N GLY A 608 22.55 35.87 47.46
CA GLY A 608 23.21 34.55 47.35
C GLY A 608 22.39 33.37 46.80
N PRO A 609 22.94 32.52 45.89
CA PRO A 609 22.18 31.93 44.80
C PRO A 609 21.63 30.52 45.08
N GLY A 610 20.33 30.36 44.90
CA GLY A 610 19.63 29.07 44.86
C GLY A 610 18.69 29.02 43.67
N SER A 611 19.20 28.53 42.54
CA SER A 611 18.50 27.77 41.50
C SER A 611 16.97 27.92 41.40
N LEU A 612 16.51 29.01 40.78
CA LEU A 612 15.31 29.00 39.93
C LEU A 612 15.68 29.72 38.64
N ALA A 613 16.32 29.01 37.72
CA ALA A 613 16.46 29.44 36.34
C ALA A 613 15.29 28.83 35.55
N TYR A 614 14.17 29.54 35.42
CA TYR A 614 13.85 30.36 34.24
C TYR A 614 13.74 29.57 32.93
N THR A 615 12.65 28.83 32.72
CA THR A 615 11.98 28.72 31.42
C THR A 615 10.47 28.55 31.67
N GLY A 616 9.62 29.21 30.89
CA GLY A 616 8.15 29.09 31.00
C GLY A 616 7.41 30.42 30.92
N VAL A 617 7.69 31.35 31.83
CA VAL A 617 6.87 32.58 31.93
C VAL A 617 7.21 33.63 30.85
N ASN A 618 8.43 33.63 30.29
CA ASN A 618 8.81 34.56 29.23
C ASN A 618 8.31 34.16 27.82
N LEU A 619 7.94 32.89 27.59
CA LEU A 619 7.44 32.47 26.27
C LEU A 619 6.01 32.96 26.04
N ALA A 620 5.16 32.97 27.08
CA ALA A 620 3.80 33.48 27.00
C ALA A 620 3.77 35.00 26.70
N LEU A 621 4.68 35.77 27.31
CA LEU A 621 4.79 37.21 27.04
C LEU A 621 5.40 37.49 25.66
N ALA A 622 6.34 36.66 25.19
CA ALA A 622 6.91 36.76 23.84
C ALA A 622 5.90 36.34 22.74
N LEU A 623 5.07 35.32 23.00
CA LEU A 623 3.97 34.90 22.11
C LEU A 623 2.88 35.96 22.02
N LEU A 624 2.52 36.63 23.12
CA LEU A 624 1.58 37.76 23.08
C LEU A 624 2.14 38.98 22.34
N LEU A 625 3.45 39.23 22.43
CA LEU A 625 4.13 40.30 21.66
C LEU A 625 4.23 39.95 20.16
N LEU A 626 4.48 38.67 19.82
CA LEU A 626 4.48 38.19 18.44
C LEU A 626 3.08 38.17 17.81
N LEU A 627 2.05 37.81 18.57
CA LEU A 627 0.65 37.89 18.12
C LEU A 627 0.22 39.36 17.87
N GLY A 628 0.67 40.29 18.72
CA GLY A 628 0.47 41.72 18.53
C GLY A 628 1.20 42.29 17.30
N LEU A 629 2.40 41.80 17.00
CA LEU A 629 3.16 42.16 15.80
C LEU A 629 2.60 41.53 14.52
N ALA A 630 2.07 40.29 14.58
CA ALA A 630 1.42 39.63 13.44
C ALA A 630 0.09 40.32 13.06
N LEU A 631 -0.71 40.74 14.06
CA LEU A 631 -1.96 41.46 13.83
C LEU A 631 -1.72 42.88 13.28
N THR A 632 -0.64 43.56 13.66
CA THR A 632 -0.27 44.87 13.10
C THR A 632 0.42 44.77 11.73
N GLY A 633 1.19 43.71 11.47
CA GLY A 633 1.78 43.42 10.16
C GLY A 633 0.74 43.04 9.10
N GLY A 634 -0.28 42.26 9.46
CA GLY A 634 -1.38 41.89 8.57
C GLY A 634 -2.22 43.09 8.11
N ALA A 635 -2.44 44.07 8.99
CA ALA A 635 -3.14 45.31 8.66
C ALA A 635 -2.36 46.20 7.67
N LEU A 636 -1.02 46.25 7.77
CA LEU A 636 -0.17 47.01 6.85
C LEU A 636 -0.02 46.34 5.47
N LEU A 637 -0.01 45.01 5.40
CA LEU A 637 0.03 44.26 4.14
C LEU A 637 -1.30 44.33 3.37
N TRP A 638 -2.43 44.34 4.08
CA TRP A 638 -3.76 44.50 3.47
C TRP A 638 -3.96 45.90 2.87
N ASP A 639 -3.42 46.93 3.53
CA ASP A 639 -3.51 48.32 3.09
C ASP A 639 -2.54 48.65 1.93
N ALA A 640 -1.41 47.95 1.84
CA ALA A 640 -0.48 48.00 0.70
C ALA A 640 -1.05 47.32 -0.56
N LYS A 641 -1.85 46.24 -0.39
CA LYS A 641 -2.50 45.53 -1.50
C LYS A 641 -3.61 46.37 -2.15
N ARG A 642 -4.36 47.15 -1.37
CA ARG A 642 -5.38 48.11 -1.88
C ARG A 642 -4.78 49.30 -2.64
N ARG A 643 -3.59 49.78 -2.25
CA ARG A 643 -2.92 50.88 -2.97
C ARG A 643 -2.34 50.46 -4.33
N LYS A 644 -1.94 49.20 -4.50
CA LYS A 644 -1.50 48.67 -5.81
C LYS A 644 -2.66 48.45 -6.78
N THR A 645 -3.86 48.13 -6.30
CA THR A 645 -5.06 47.97 -7.16
C THR A 645 -5.63 49.31 -7.64
N ALA A 646 -5.40 50.40 -6.90
CA ALA A 646 -5.84 51.74 -7.30
C ALA A 646 -4.95 52.42 -8.37
N VAL A 647 -3.70 51.95 -8.56
CA VAL A 647 -2.75 52.55 -9.52
C VAL A 647 -2.80 51.88 -10.91
N SER A 648 -3.45 50.72 -11.04
CA SER A 648 -3.57 49.98 -12.31
C SER A 648 -4.80 50.37 -13.17
N ILE A 649 -5.60 51.35 -12.75
CA ILE A 649 -6.77 51.83 -13.50
C ILE A 649 -6.60 53.33 -13.80
N THR A 650 -5.44 53.73 -14.32
CA THR A 650 -5.25 54.93 -15.16
C THR A 650 -3.82 54.89 -15.68
N GLY A 651 -3.65 54.34 -16.87
CA GLY A 651 -2.38 54.23 -17.59
C GLY A 651 -2.61 53.49 -18.89
#